data_AF-A0A845RL07-F1
#
_entry.id   AF-A0A845RL07-F1
#
_cell.length_a   1.000
_cell.length_b   1.000
_cell.length_c   1.000
_cell.angle_alpha   90.00
_cell.angle_beta   90.00
_cell.angle_gamma   90.00
#
_symmetry.space_group_name_H-M   'P 1'
#
loop_
_entity.id
_entity.type
_entity.pdbx_description
1 polymer ?
#
loop_
_entity_poly.entity_id
_entity_poly.type
_entity_poly.pdbx_seq_one_letter_code
_entity_poly.pdbx_strand_id
1 'polypeptide(L)'
;MSSSHPLGQCFLPVEQRVPQSARFYCVIGRDAGGAVLADLQAFYQLTRSEGLYILDGIDNPVESEITRFYSTVGERFAFTREFISRHITMWLGQVRPAQRDLLAAALAESLSLLKKQGSNDNIIRNAYIKFMCWLRSRFGPVLIKIGKPSPPKILFEGDISKYEALLLHALHLAGCDVVYVDFCSDASYQKADPTGTYSELVRGAILSMPPLHFAACAGGNAPPSARQRPEPPKSEPCPWEHMADQPCVNTWAGGTPPTEAVMRPAARRGGGLYSLFAVWFGADERAEYRNRLFHLKAALDGSAKQWLLLDQNLSAPSVEETAPFRGIDKRGARGDLIRRLAERLAPSCGQVRRLSVQRAFAQAMERVPIQDLVRLFNYGVRLACWITRYMDRLCAGKTPDETPAVVRYGSITETELPLFWVLAQAGIDVLCFFPDPSVRDVFTSAFLPIIWTETLFKSRLPVEPFPTREERVRASTAAYNASRELDQLLYNDTGMFRDRQFTRSRAVTLRATYDEVWQLWHENAQFRPSFEAKDGVVYVPNLFVKICGVERGDINAYWRQIRGLVGEDTYLLTDIAADKSSGIPADDVQKRCLHGDKLDPVAVKKESAYAYSHLPDDLQDYILEKIQDLIDFQMLAGGQSNLPANIVSVLSGINVELVRLIQNFDFTREIPKVVSVDVDEKMFSLSNCIVLAFLNLVGFDIAIFTPTGYKNIEHHLRADCFDTLIAGEYEFNLTVPKLQRSDTLLGRLFGPGKSS
;
A
#
# COMPACT_ATOMS: atom_id res chain seq x y z
N MET A 1 6.60 -49.72 15.93
CA MET A 1 6.68 -48.70 14.87
C MET A 1 6.18 -47.40 15.46
N SER A 2 7.09 -46.62 16.05
CA SER A 2 6.78 -45.41 16.83
C SER A 2 7.82 -44.35 16.48
N SER A 3 7.35 -43.10 16.31
CA SER A 3 8.09 -41.82 16.24
C SER A 3 9.08 -41.56 15.09
N SER A 4 8.63 -41.28 13.84
CA SER A 4 9.53 -40.73 12.82
C SER A 4 8.98 -39.70 11.81
N HIS A 5 7.71 -39.28 11.88
CA HIS A 5 7.15 -38.26 10.97
C HIS A 5 6.32 -37.21 11.74
N PRO A 6 6.90 -36.04 12.06
CA PRO A 6 6.21 -34.95 12.76
C PRO A 6 4.92 -34.47 12.05
N LEU A 7 4.86 -34.54 10.72
CA LEU A 7 3.66 -34.17 9.93
C LEU A 7 2.90 -35.40 9.41
N GLY A 8 3.21 -36.60 9.92
CA GLY A 8 2.77 -37.89 9.38
C GLY A 8 1.27 -38.03 9.13
N GLN A 9 0.45 -37.42 9.98
CA GLN A 9 -1.01 -37.44 9.88
C GLN A 9 -1.53 -36.76 8.59
N CYS A 10 -0.82 -35.77 8.04
CA CYS A 10 -1.22 -35.07 6.82
C CYS A 10 -1.14 -35.95 5.56
N PHE A 11 -0.37 -37.04 5.60
CA PHE A 11 -0.16 -37.95 4.47
C PHE A 11 -1.16 -39.11 4.44
N LEU A 12 -1.95 -39.28 5.49
CA LEU A 12 -3.00 -40.30 5.57
C LEU A 12 -4.34 -39.75 5.08
N PRO A 13 -5.21 -40.56 4.46
CA PRO A 13 -6.62 -40.22 4.28
C PRO A 13 -7.29 -39.91 5.63
N VAL A 14 -8.28 -39.00 5.66
CA VAL A 14 -8.94 -38.55 6.92
C VAL A 14 -9.50 -39.70 7.74
N GLU A 15 -10.03 -40.73 7.07
CA GLU A 15 -10.64 -41.91 7.70
C GLU A 15 -9.64 -42.72 8.53
N GLN A 16 -8.34 -42.60 8.22
CA GLN A 16 -7.25 -43.32 8.89
C GLN A 16 -6.59 -42.48 10.00
N ARG A 17 -7.05 -41.25 10.25
CA ARG A 17 -6.49 -40.33 11.23
C ARG A 17 -7.20 -40.42 12.57
N VAL A 18 -6.49 -40.07 13.64
CA VAL A 18 -7.05 -39.98 14.99
C VAL A 18 -6.69 -38.61 15.58
N PRO A 19 -7.67 -37.72 15.83
CA PRO A 19 -9.07 -37.79 15.41
C PRO A 19 -9.24 -37.69 13.88
N GLN A 20 -10.34 -38.23 13.33
CA GLN A 20 -10.67 -38.20 11.89
C GLN A 20 -11.02 -36.78 11.40
N SER A 21 -10.00 -35.94 11.25
CA SER A 21 -10.12 -34.52 10.93
C SER A 21 -8.91 -34.04 10.13
N ALA A 22 -9.05 -32.86 9.55
CA ALA A 22 -7.92 -32.16 8.97
C ALA A 22 -6.88 -31.79 10.03
N ARG A 23 -5.67 -31.44 9.61
CA ARG A 23 -4.58 -31.00 10.50
C ARG A 23 -4.15 -29.58 10.17
N PHE A 24 -3.81 -28.81 11.19
CA PHE A 24 -3.13 -27.53 11.04
C PHE A 24 -1.87 -27.57 11.90
N TYR A 25 -0.70 -27.58 11.26
CA TYR A 25 0.59 -27.48 11.94
C TYR A 25 1.23 -26.11 11.75
N CYS A 26 1.85 -25.60 12.81
CA CYS A 26 2.77 -24.47 12.77
C CYS A 26 4.19 -25.00 12.98
N VAL A 27 5.02 -24.93 11.94
CA VAL A 27 6.37 -25.49 11.94
C VAL A 27 7.38 -24.35 12.08
N ILE A 28 8.14 -24.35 13.17
CA ILE A 28 9.12 -23.31 13.46
C ILE A 28 10.52 -23.93 13.49
N GLY A 29 11.40 -23.49 12.59
CA GLY A 29 12.75 -24.03 12.46
C GLY A 29 12.82 -25.41 11.81
N ARG A 30 13.98 -26.06 11.90
CA ARG A 30 14.24 -27.40 11.37
C ARG A 30 14.97 -28.29 12.37
N ASP A 31 14.83 -29.61 12.21
CA ASP A 31 15.55 -30.59 13.00
C ASP A 31 16.93 -30.91 12.38
N ALA A 32 17.88 -31.33 13.22
CA ALA A 32 19.22 -31.71 12.76
C ALA A 32 19.21 -32.99 11.91
N GLY A 33 18.22 -33.87 12.11
CA GLY A 33 18.07 -35.14 11.40
C GLY A 33 17.41 -35.03 10.03
N GLY A 34 16.88 -33.85 9.67
CA GLY A 34 16.23 -33.57 8.38
C GLY A 34 14.84 -34.20 8.20
N ALA A 35 14.24 -34.76 9.25
CA ALA A 35 12.92 -35.40 9.18
C ALA A 35 11.78 -34.38 8.94
N VAL A 36 11.82 -33.23 9.61
CA VAL A 36 10.85 -32.14 9.41
C VAL A 36 10.98 -31.58 8.00
N LEU A 37 12.21 -31.42 7.51
CA LEU A 37 12.45 -30.93 6.15
C LEU A 37 11.96 -31.92 5.08
N ALA A 38 12.18 -33.22 5.29
CA ALA A 38 11.66 -34.26 4.41
C ALA A 38 10.12 -34.28 4.39
N ASP A 39 9.48 -34.13 5.55
CA ASP A 39 8.01 -34.03 5.66
C ASP A 39 7.47 -32.80 4.95
N LEU A 40 8.06 -31.63 5.20
CA LEU A 40 7.69 -30.39 4.51
C LEU A 40 7.87 -30.52 3.00
N GLN A 41 8.92 -31.19 2.55
CA GLN A 41 9.17 -31.41 1.12
C GLN A 41 8.15 -32.37 0.50
N ALA A 42 7.79 -33.45 1.19
CA ALA A 42 6.71 -34.34 0.78
C ALA A 42 5.36 -33.60 0.72
N PHE A 43 5.06 -32.78 1.74
CA PHE A 43 3.86 -31.97 1.80
C PHE A 43 3.82 -30.93 0.66
N TYR A 44 4.93 -30.27 0.39
CA TYR A 44 5.10 -29.36 -0.75
C TYR A 44 4.78 -30.05 -2.09
N GLN A 45 5.27 -31.26 -2.33
CA GLN A 45 4.94 -31.98 -3.57
C GLN A 45 3.43 -32.24 -3.70
N LEU A 46 2.75 -32.54 -2.59
CA LEU A 46 1.29 -32.71 -2.59
C LEU A 46 0.54 -31.40 -2.87
N THR A 47 1.09 -30.24 -2.49
CA THR A 47 0.50 -28.95 -2.86
C THR A 47 0.51 -28.73 -4.38
N ARG A 48 1.52 -29.25 -5.09
CA ARG A 48 1.64 -29.09 -6.56
C ARG A 48 0.58 -29.86 -7.34
N SER A 49 0.12 -31.00 -6.83
CA SER A 49 -0.90 -31.82 -7.48
C SER A 49 -2.31 -31.54 -6.97
N GLU A 50 -2.47 -31.28 -5.67
CA GLU A 50 -3.77 -31.28 -5.01
C GLU A 50 -4.00 -30.16 -3.99
N GLY A 51 -3.18 -29.10 -4.03
CA GLY A 51 -3.22 -28.08 -3.00
C GLY A 51 -2.76 -26.70 -3.46
N LEU A 52 -2.23 -25.92 -2.53
CA LEU A 52 -1.71 -24.59 -2.75
C LEU A 52 -0.46 -24.37 -1.89
N TYR A 53 0.58 -23.85 -2.51
CA TYR A 53 1.76 -23.35 -1.83
C TYR A 53 1.78 -21.82 -1.93
N ILE A 54 1.91 -21.16 -0.78
CA ILE A 54 1.93 -19.71 -0.62
C ILE A 54 3.29 -19.35 -0.03
N LEU A 55 4.01 -18.48 -0.73
CA LEU A 55 5.29 -17.93 -0.30
C LEU A 55 5.12 -16.43 -0.09
N ASP A 56 5.54 -15.92 1.06
CA ASP A 56 5.59 -14.49 1.40
C ASP A 56 4.21 -13.78 1.42
N GLY A 57 3.17 -14.50 1.85
CA GLY A 57 1.84 -13.91 2.10
C GLY A 57 0.89 -13.83 0.90
N ILE A 58 -0.24 -13.17 1.14
CA ILE A 58 -1.34 -12.96 0.21
C ILE A 58 -1.60 -11.45 0.12
N ASP A 59 -1.42 -10.89 -1.06
CA ASP A 59 -1.69 -9.47 -1.31
C ASP A 59 -3.13 -9.09 -0.92
N ASN A 60 -3.30 -7.88 -0.38
CA ASN A 60 -4.65 -7.34 -0.16
C ASN A 60 -5.41 -7.27 -1.50
N PRO A 61 -6.74 -7.51 -1.50
CA PRO A 61 -7.53 -7.42 -2.72
C PRO A 61 -7.41 -6.04 -3.37
N VAL A 62 -7.25 -6.01 -4.69
CA VAL A 62 -7.22 -4.75 -5.44
C VAL A 62 -8.64 -4.20 -5.61
N GLU A 63 -8.77 -2.89 -5.85
CA GLU A 63 -10.06 -2.20 -5.98
C GLU A 63 -10.98 -2.86 -7.01
N SER A 64 -10.44 -3.35 -8.12
CA SER A 64 -11.22 -4.05 -9.15
C SER A 64 -11.83 -5.38 -8.66
N GLU A 65 -11.16 -6.10 -7.75
CA GLU A 65 -11.68 -7.33 -7.14
C GLU A 65 -12.80 -7.03 -6.14
N ILE A 66 -12.64 -5.96 -5.35
CA ILE A 66 -13.63 -5.50 -4.37
C ILE A 66 -14.90 -5.00 -5.08
N THR A 67 -14.73 -4.17 -6.12
CA THR A 67 -15.83 -3.69 -6.95
C THR A 67 -16.59 -4.85 -7.60
N ARG A 68 -15.87 -5.85 -8.11
CA ARG A 68 -16.48 -7.06 -8.67
C ARG A 68 -17.23 -7.88 -7.62
N PHE A 69 -16.71 -7.96 -6.39
CA PHE A 69 -17.40 -8.60 -5.28
C PHE A 69 -18.74 -7.91 -5.02
N TYR A 70 -18.72 -6.60 -4.79
CA TYR A 70 -19.94 -5.84 -4.51
C TYR A 70 -20.95 -5.88 -5.66
N SER A 71 -20.50 -5.82 -6.91
CA SER A 71 -21.40 -5.93 -8.06
C SER A 71 -22.07 -7.30 -8.17
N THR A 72 -21.48 -8.34 -7.59
CA THR A 72 -21.99 -9.72 -7.66
C THR A 72 -22.89 -10.06 -6.48
N VAL A 73 -22.56 -9.60 -5.27
CA VAL A 73 -23.25 -10.01 -4.03
C VAL A 73 -24.06 -8.90 -3.35
N GLY A 74 -23.86 -7.64 -3.74
CA GLY A 74 -24.46 -6.46 -3.12
C GLY A 74 -23.66 -5.87 -1.95
N GLU A 75 -23.91 -4.60 -1.64
CA GLU A 75 -23.14 -3.80 -0.66
C GLU A 75 -23.56 -4.00 0.80
N ARG A 76 -24.77 -4.53 1.03
CA ARG A 76 -25.28 -4.75 2.39
C ARG A 76 -24.57 -5.94 3.02
N PHE A 77 -23.91 -5.72 4.15
CA PHE A 77 -23.28 -6.78 4.95
C PHE A 77 -24.12 -7.09 6.19
N ALA A 78 -24.36 -8.38 6.44
CA ALA A 78 -24.95 -8.86 7.69
C ALA A 78 -24.16 -10.05 8.19
N PHE A 79 -23.69 -10.03 9.44
CA PHE A 79 -22.92 -11.13 10.00
C PHE A 79 -23.84 -12.26 10.50
N THR A 80 -24.47 -12.98 9.56
CA THR A 80 -25.29 -14.17 9.83
C THR A 80 -24.86 -15.33 8.94
N ARG A 81 -25.12 -16.57 9.40
CA ARG A 81 -24.76 -17.78 8.65
C ARG A 81 -25.50 -17.85 7.32
N GLU A 82 -26.77 -17.47 7.31
CA GLU A 82 -27.64 -17.43 6.12
C GLU A 82 -27.10 -16.43 5.10
N PHE A 83 -26.60 -15.28 5.56
CA PHE A 83 -26.00 -14.28 4.70
C PHE A 83 -24.70 -14.79 4.04
N ILE A 84 -23.81 -15.40 4.82
CA ILE A 84 -22.54 -15.97 4.34
C ILE A 84 -22.81 -17.07 3.31
N SER A 85 -23.73 -18.00 3.60
CA SER A 85 -24.11 -19.07 2.66
C SER A 85 -24.66 -18.53 1.34
N ARG A 86 -25.49 -17.48 1.38
CA ARG A 86 -26.01 -16.81 0.19
C ARG A 86 -24.90 -16.17 -0.64
N HIS A 87 -24.00 -15.42 0.00
CA HIS A 87 -22.89 -14.75 -0.68
C HIS A 87 -21.90 -15.74 -1.28
N ILE A 88 -21.54 -16.81 -0.57
CA ILE A 88 -20.68 -17.88 -1.10
C ILE A 88 -21.34 -18.56 -2.31
N THR A 89 -22.65 -18.75 -2.29
CA THR A 89 -23.39 -19.30 -3.44
C THR A 89 -23.28 -18.42 -4.68
N MET A 90 -23.43 -17.11 -4.53
CA MET A 90 -23.32 -16.16 -5.65
C MET A 90 -21.86 -15.96 -6.10
N TRP A 91 -20.93 -15.86 -5.15
CA TRP A 91 -19.54 -15.49 -5.39
C TRP A 91 -18.63 -16.67 -5.78
N LEU A 92 -18.91 -17.86 -5.25
CA LEU A 92 -18.14 -19.09 -5.46
C LEU A 92 -18.99 -20.17 -6.14
N GLY A 93 -19.83 -19.77 -7.12
CA GLY A 93 -20.75 -20.66 -7.82
C GLY A 93 -20.08 -21.86 -8.53
N GLN A 94 -18.77 -21.79 -8.78
CA GLN A 94 -17.97 -22.91 -9.30
C GLN A 94 -17.72 -24.04 -8.28
N VAL A 95 -17.94 -23.78 -6.99
CA VAL A 95 -17.75 -24.74 -5.88
C VAL A 95 -19.05 -25.48 -5.62
N ARG A 96 -18.98 -26.79 -5.34
CA ARG A 96 -20.20 -27.62 -5.16
C ARG A 96 -20.96 -27.23 -3.88
N PRO A 97 -22.30 -27.41 -3.82
CA PRO A 97 -23.10 -27.03 -2.66
C PRO A 97 -22.57 -27.56 -1.32
N ALA A 98 -22.27 -28.86 -1.23
CA ALA A 98 -21.73 -29.46 -0.01
C ALA A 98 -20.41 -28.82 0.48
N GLN A 99 -19.57 -28.36 -0.45
CA GLN A 99 -18.30 -27.68 -0.13
C GLN A 99 -18.55 -26.23 0.31
N ARG A 100 -19.51 -25.55 -0.33
CA ARG A 100 -19.94 -24.21 0.06
C ARG A 100 -20.52 -24.19 1.47
N ASP A 101 -21.27 -25.21 1.87
CA ASP A 101 -21.85 -25.31 3.21
C ASP A 101 -20.77 -25.48 4.29
N LEU A 102 -19.77 -26.33 4.04
CA LEU A 102 -18.61 -26.49 4.92
C LEU A 102 -17.81 -25.17 5.04
N LEU A 103 -17.56 -24.51 3.91
CA LEU A 103 -16.84 -23.24 3.88
C LEU A 103 -17.61 -22.11 4.58
N ALA A 104 -18.94 -22.04 4.40
CA ALA A 104 -19.78 -21.06 5.06
C ALA A 104 -19.78 -21.23 6.58
N ALA A 105 -19.86 -22.48 7.08
CA ALA A 105 -19.78 -22.77 8.50
C ALA A 105 -18.42 -22.36 9.07
N ALA A 106 -17.33 -22.74 8.40
CA ALA A 106 -15.97 -22.46 8.85
C ALA A 106 -15.61 -20.95 8.85
N LEU A 107 -16.08 -20.21 7.84
CA LEU A 107 -15.90 -18.75 7.77
C LEU A 107 -16.71 -18.05 8.87
N ALA A 108 -17.96 -18.47 9.12
CA ALA A 108 -18.77 -17.92 10.19
C ALA A 108 -18.11 -18.14 11.56
N GLU A 109 -17.60 -19.36 11.81
CA GLU A 109 -16.90 -19.71 13.05
C GLU A 109 -15.63 -18.88 13.22
N SER A 110 -14.78 -18.79 12.19
CA SER A 110 -13.53 -18.02 12.25
C SER A 110 -13.77 -16.52 12.44
N LEU A 111 -14.73 -15.94 11.73
CA LEU A 111 -15.10 -14.53 11.90
C LEU A 111 -15.74 -14.26 13.26
N SER A 112 -16.41 -15.25 13.87
CA SER A 112 -16.94 -15.12 15.23
C SER A 112 -15.84 -14.97 16.27
N LEU A 113 -14.63 -15.49 16.01
CA LEU A 113 -13.47 -15.29 16.87
C LEU A 113 -13.05 -13.82 16.91
N LEU A 114 -13.07 -13.11 15.76
CA LEU A 114 -12.83 -11.66 15.74
C LEU A 114 -13.86 -10.90 16.58
N LYS A 115 -15.14 -11.30 16.48
CA LYS A 115 -16.22 -10.68 17.27
C LYS A 115 -16.01 -10.91 18.77
N LYS A 116 -15.64 -12.12 19.18
CA LYS A 116 -15.32 -12.46 20.57
C LYS A 116 -14.09 -11.73 21.10
N GLN A 117 -13.15 -11.38 20.22
CA GLN A 117 -11.96 -10.57 20.54
C GLN A 117 -12.25 -9.06 20.61
N GLY A 118 -13.51 -8.62 20.48
CA GLY A 118 -13.91 -7.21 20.59
C GLY A 118 -13.88 -6.42 19.28
N SER A 119 -13.68 -7.05 18.12
CA SER A 119 -13.75 -6.37 16.82
C SER A 119 -15.17 -5.89 16.52
N ASN A 120 -15.29 -4.66 16.01
CA ASN A 120 -16.57 -4.11 15.56
C ASN A 120 -17.03 -4.72 14.21
N ASP A 121 -18.28 -4.46 13.82
CA ASP A 121 -18.88 -5.06 12.62
C ASP A 121 -18.18 -4.61 11.31
N ASN A 122 -17.52 -3.45 11.27
CA ASN A 122 -16.74 -2.99 10.12
C ASN A 122 -15.45 -3.80 9.93
N ILE A 123 -14.73 -4.11 11.01
CA ILE A 123 -13.53 -4.96 10.97
C ILE A 123 -13.90 -6.36 10.49
N ILE A 124 -15.01 -6.91 10.99
CA ILE A 124 -15.51 -8.23 10.58
C ILE A 124 -15.91 -8.20 9.11
N ARG A 125 -16.58 -7.14 8.65
CA ARG A 125 -16.92 -6.92 7.24
C ARG A 125 -15.68 -6.88 6.35
N ASN A 126 -14.64 -6.13 6.74
CA ASN A 126 -13.43 -6.00 5.94
C ASN A 126 -12.64 -7.30 5.87
N ALA A 127 -12.53 -8.02 7.00
CA ALA A 127 -11.95 -9.36 7.03
C ALA A 127 -12.73 -10.33 6.12
N TYR A 128 -14.07 -10.29 6.17
CA TYR A 128 -14.92 -11.11 5.33
C TYR A 128 -14.72 -10.81 3.83
N ILE A 129 -14.67 -9.54 3.43
CA ILE A 129 -14.42 -9.16 2.03
C ILE A 129 -13.06 -9.69 1.57
N LYS A 130 -12.01 -9.51 2.40
CA LYS A 130 -10.67 -10.06 2.10
C LYS A 130 -10.73 -11.57 1.89
N PHE A 131 -11.40 -12.29 2.78
CA PHE A 131 -11.56 -13.74 2.66
C PHE A 131 -12.27 -14.11 1.37
N MET A 132 -13.39 -13.46 1.04
CA MET A 132 -14.13 -13.74 -0.18
C MET A 132 -13.30 -13.50 -1.44
N CYS A 133 -12.55 -12.39 -1.50
CA CYS A 133 -11.65 -12.10 -2.61
C CYS A 133 -10.53 -13.15 -2.72
N TRP A 134 -9.80 -13.43 -1.64
CA TRP A 134 -8.73 -14.42 -1.61
C TRP A 134 -9.21 -15.83 -2.00
N LEU A 135 -10.34 -16.25 -1.45
CA LEU A 135 -10.95 -17.55 -1.75
C LEU A 135 -11.23 -17.72 -3.25
N ARG A 136 -11.66 -16.64 -3.92
CA ARG A 136 -11.94 -16.67 -5.36
C ARG A 136 -10.67 -16.58 -6.20
N SER A 137 -9.71 -15.73 -5.85
CA SER A 137 -8.54 -15.45 -6.68
C SER A 137 -7.42 -16.48 -6.52
N ARG A 138 -7.19 -16.99 -5.30
CA ARG A 138 -6.04 -17.84 -4.97
C ARG A 138 -6.40 -19.28 -4.61
N PHE A 139 -7.53 -19.52 -3.94
CA PHE A 139 -7.84 -20.85 -3.38
C PHE A 139 -8.75 -21.72 -4.25
N GLY A 140 -9.11 -21.30 -5.46
CA GLY A 140 -10.01 -22.06 -6.36
C GLY A 140 -9.71 -23.57 -6.45
N PRO A 141 -8.46 -24.01 -6.72
CA PRO A 141 -8.10 -25.44 -6.79
C PRO A 141 -8.26 -26.21 -5.48
N VAL A 142 -8.06 -25.55 -4.34
CA VAL A 142 -8.24 -26.10 -2.99
C VAL A 142 -9.73 -26.29 -2.70
N LEU A 143 -10.54 -25.26 -2.99
CA LEU A 143 -11.97 -25.23 -2.65
C LEU A 143 -12.77 -26.38 -3.27
N ILE A 144 -12.46 -26.75 -4.51
CA ILE A 144 -13.15 -27.84 -5.22
C ILE A 144 -12.79 -29.24 -4.70
N LYS A 145 -11.80 -29.37 -3.81
CA LYS A 145 -11.38 -30.64 -3.21
C LYS A 145 -11.78 -30.78 -1.74
N ILE A 146 -12.37 -29.74 -1.14
CA ILE A 146 -12.91 -29.81 0.23
C ILE A 146 -13.88 -30.99 0.38
N GLY A 147 -13.81 -31.68 1.53
CA GLY A 147 -14.67 -32.80 1.88
C GLY A 147 -14.34 -34.14 1.22
N LYS A 148 -13.21 -34.25 0.50
CA LYS A 148 -12.73 -35.52 -0.07
C LYS A 148 -11.95 -36.34 0.98
N PRO A 149 -11.84 -37.68 0.81
CA PRO A 149 -11.07 -38.54 1.72
C PRO A 149 -9.59 -38.13 1.86
N SER A 150 -9.00 -37.57 0.80
CA SER A 150 -7.70 -36.89 0.82
C SER A 150 -7.95 -35.37 0.91
N PRO A 151 -7.67 -34.73 2.06
CA PRO A 151 -7.82 -33.28 2.21
C PRO A 151 -6.89 -32.52 1.27
N PRO A 152 -7.34 -31.38 0.71
CA PRO A 152 -6.44 -30.49 -0.02
C PRO A 152 -5.36 -29.96 0.92
N LYS A 153 -4.15 -29.76 0.37
CA LYS A 153 -2.96 -29.34 1.13
C LYS A 153 -2.70 -27.86 0.95
N ILE A 154 -2.48 -27.13 2.04
CA ILE A 154 -2.12 -25.71 2.01
C ILE A 154 -0.79 -25.57 2.75
N LEU A 155 0.26 -25.19 2.05
CA LEU A 155 1.56 -24.86 2.64
C LEU A 155 1.75 -23.35 2.57
N PHE A 156 1.91 -22.70 3.71
CA PHE A 156 2.21 -21.28 3.81
C PHE A 156 3.61 -21.11 4.39
N GLU A 157 4.49 -20.44 3.67
CA GLU A 157 5.86 -20.15 4.11
C GLU A 157 6.09 -18.64 4.26
N GLY A 158 6.73 -18.27 5.38
CA GLY A 158 7.22 -16.93 5.65
C GLY A 158 6.39 -16.16 6.67
N ASP A 159 6.46 -14.83 6.61
CA ASP A 159 5.70 -13.97 7.52
C ASP A 159 4.19 -14.05 7.27
N ILE A 160 3.43 -14.11 8.36
CA ILE A 160 1.96 -14.22 8.31
C ILE A 160 1.27 -13.12 9.10
N SER A 161 0.21 -12.57 8.52
CA SER A 161 -0.68 -11.59 9.15
C SER A 161 -1.82 -12.26 9.92
N LYS A 162 -2.46 -11.47 10.80
CA LYS A 162 -3.66 -11.90 11.55
C LYS A 162 -4.77 -12.44 10.65
N TYR A 163 -5.03 -11.79 9.51
CA TYR A 163 -6.12 -12.18 8.61
C TYR A 163 -5.78 -13.43 7.81
N GLU A 164 -4.51 -13.60 7.41
CA GLU A 164 -4.08 -14.82 6.72
C GLU A 164 -4.13 -16.03 7.65
N ALA A 165 -3.63 -15.90 8.88
CA ALA A 165 -3.73 -16.97 9.87
C ALA A 165 -5.18 -17.34 10.16
N LEU A 166 -6.07 -16.35 10.25
CA LEU A 166 -7.49 -16.58 10.47
C LEU A 166 -8.18 -17.21 9.24
N LEU A 167 -7.80 -16.86 8.01
CA LEU A 167 -8.28 -17.55 6.81
C LEU A 167 -7.78 -19.00 6.75
N LEU A 168 -6.50 -19.23 7.07
CA LEU A 168 -5.93 -20.58 7.14
C LEU A 168 -6.66 -21.42 8.18
N HIS A 169 -7.00 -20.85 9.34
CA HIS A 169 -7.84 -21.48 10.33
C HIS A 169 -9.24 -21.82 9.78
N ALA A 170 -9.87 -20.90 9.05
CA ALA A 170 -11.15 -21.17 8.38
C ALA A 170 -11.05 -22.32 7.36
N LEU A 171 -9.97 -22.37 6.58
CA LEU A 171 -9.75 -23.44 5.60
C LEU A 171 -9.47 -24.78 6.28
N HIS A 172 -8.78 -24.77 7.42
CA HIS A 172 -8.61 -25.94 8.27
C HIS A 172 -9.95 -26.47 8.78
N LEU A 173 -10.79 -25.60 9.35
CA LEU A 173 -12.15 -25.96 9.80
C LEU A 173 -13.03 -26.47 8.66
N ALA A 174 -12.87 -25.94 7.44
CA ALA A 174 -13.56 -26.42 6.26
C ALA A 174 -13.07 -27.81 5.78
N GLY A 175 -11.97 -28.33 6.33
CA GLY A 175 -11.44 -29.66 6.03
C GLY A 175 -10.18 -29.69 5.16
N CYS A 176 -9.38 -28.62 5.15
CA CYS A 176 -8.07 -28.59 4.48
C CYS A 176 -6.94 -28.93 5.46
N ASP A 177 -5.92 -29.66 4.99
CA ASP A 177 -4.69 -29.77 5.75
C ASP A 177 -3.83 -28.54 5.53
N VAL A 178 -3.44 -27.89 6.61
CA VAL A 178 -2.68 -26.64 6.59
C VAL A 178 -1.35 -26.86 7.29
N VAL A 179 -0.27 -26.42 6.66
CA VAL A 179 1.04 -26.32 7.28
C VAL A 179 1.52 -24.90 7.09
N TYR A 180 1.73 -24.19 8.18
CA TYR A 180 2.48 -22.96 8.22
C TYR A 180 3.94 -23.30 8.55
N VAL A 181 4.90 -22.67 7.88
CA VAL A 181 6.33 -22.83 8.18
C VAL A 181 7.07 -21.50 8.18
N ASP A 182 7.88 -21.29 9.20
CA ASP A 182 8.93 -20.27 9.24
C ASP A 182 10.19 -20.89 9.85
N PHE A 183 11.30 -20.86 9.09
CA PHE A 183 12.54 -21.50 9.50
C PHE A 183 13.37 -20.68 10.48
N CYS A 184 13.03 -19.41 10.70
CA CYS A 184 13.87 -18.45 11.40
C CYS A 184 13.20 -17.87 12.66
N SER A 185 11.87 -17.72 12.67
CA SER A 185 11.15 -17.02 13.73
C SER A 185 9.70 -17.49 13.86
N ASP A 186 9.11 -17.42 15.05
CA ASP A 186 7.66 -17.61 15.26
C ASP A 186 6.92 -16.30 15.58
N ALA A 187 7.61 -15.16 15.49
CA ALA A 187 7.09 -13.88 15.95
C ALA A 187 5.83 -13.41 15.21
N SER A 188 5.74 -13.63 13.89
CA SER A 188 4.56 -13.25 13.09
C SER A 188 3.36 -14.15 13.40
N TYR A 189 3.58 -15.47 13.54
CA TYR A 189 2.52 -16.41 13.92
C TYR A 189 1.99 -16.19 15.34
N GLN A 190 2.86 -15.94 16.33
CA GLN A 190 2.44 -15.64 17.71
C GLN A 190 1.59 -14.37 17.80
N LYS A 191 1.89 -13.35 16.98
CA LYS A 191 1.06 -12.14 16.90
C LYS A 191 -0.30 -12.43 16.26
N ALA A 192 -0.33 -13.34 15.29
CA ALA A 192 -1.54 -13.68 14.53
C ALA A 192 -2.48 -14.60 15.31
N ASP A 193 -1.95 -15.52 16.12
CA ASP A 193 -2.67 -16.37 17.07
C ASP A 193 -2.00 -16.35 18.46
N PRO A 194 -2.27 -15.30 19.26
CA PRO A 194 -1.68 -15.17 20.61
C PRO A 194 -2.09 -16.28 21.58
N THR A 195 -3.20 -16.96 21.28
CA THR A 195 -3.74 -18.05 22.11
C THR A 195 -3.19 -19.42 21.74
N GLY A 196 -2.52 -19.55 20.59
CA GLY A 196 -1.99 -20.81 20.06
C GLY A 196 -3.08 -21.87 19.84
N THR A 197 -4.28 -21.45 19.44
CA THR A 197 -5.45 -22.35 19.31
C THR A 197 -5.70 -22.81 17.88
N TYR A 198 -5.09 -22.18 16.88
CA TYR A 198 -5.37 -22.48 15.47
C TYR A 198 -4.65 -23.73 14.98
N SER A 199 -3.48 -24.05 15.54
CA SER A 199 -2.59 -25.10 15.05
C SER A 199 -1.82 -25.83 16.15
N GLU A 200 -1.26 -26.98 15.78
CA GLU A 200 -0.32 -27.74 16.60
C GLU A 200 1.13 -27.32 16.27
N LEU A 201 1.91 -26.97 17.29
CA LEU A 201 3.29 -26.49 17.13
C LEU A 201 4.27 -27.65 16.93
N VAL A 202 5.05 -27.59 15.85
CA VAL A 202 6.22 -28.45 15.60
C VAL A 202 7.47 -27.57 15.64
N ARG A 203 8.27 -27.69 16.70
CA ARG A 203 9.46 -26.85 16.90
C ARG A 203 10.75 -27.62 16.59
N GLY A 204 11.51 -27.12 15.63
CA GLY A 204 12.86 -27.57 15.29
C GLY A 204 13.92 -26.93 16.20
N ALA A 205 15.05 -27.61 16.35
CA ALA A 205 16.17 -27.14 17.17
C ALA A 205 17.03 -26.06 16.47
N ILE A 206 16.94 -25.94 15.14
CA ILE A 206 17.76 -25.04 14.33
C ILE A 206 16.87 -23.98 13.68
N LEU A 207 17.10 -22.71 14.01
CA LEU A 207 16.42 -21.56 13.41
C LEU A 207 17.27 -20.98 12.27
N SER A 208 17.22 -21.61 11.11
CA SER A 208 17.89 -21.14 9.91
C SER A 208 17.23 -21.71 8.67
N MET A 209 17.24 -20.95 7.57
CA MET A 209 16.82 -21.46 6.26
C MET A 209 17.58 -22.75 5.88
N PRO A 210 16.91 -23.74 5.27
CA PRO A 210 17.55 -24.95 4.79
C PRO A 210 18.38 -24.68 3.52
N PRO A 211 19.50 -25.40 3.29
CA PRO A 211 20.34 -25.24 2.09
C PRO A 211 19.63 -25.61 0.78
N LEU A 212 18.67 -26.54 0.84
CA LEU A 212 17.83 -26.96 -0.27
C LEU A 212 16.38 -26.57 0.06
N HIS A 213 15.99 -25.39 -0.41
CA HIS A 213 14.62 -24.90 -0.31
C HIS A 213 13.68 -25.68 -1.24
N PHE A 214 12.36 -25.63 -1.04
CA PHE A 214 11.37 -26.48 -1.72
C PHE A 214 11.49 -26.55 -3.24
N ALA A 215 11.99 -25.47 -3.88
CA ALA A 215 12.20 -25.36 -5.32
C ALA A 215 13.35 -26.23 -5.89
N ALA A 216 14.26 -26.76 -5.07
CA ALA A 216 15.48 -27.44 -5.53
C ALA A 216 15.30 -28.93 -5.88
N CYS A 217 14.20 -29.58 -5.46
CA CYS A 217 13.96 -31.01 -5.68
C CYS A 217 12.76 -31.26 -6.61
N ALA A 218 12.85 -30.82 -7.87
CA ALA A 218 11.96 -31.29 -8.93
C ALA A 218 12.78 -32.14 -9.91
N GLY A 219 13.20 -33.33 -9.47
CA GLY A 219 14.01 -34.23 -10.27
C GLY A 219 14.24 -35.56 -9.56
N GLY A 220 13.17 -36.33 -9.38
CA GLY A 220 13.23 -37.58 -8.64
C GLY A 220 12.13 -38.55 -9.02
N ASN A 221 12.02 -38.89 -10.30
CA ASN A 221 11.45 -40.17 -10.70
C ASN A 221 12.51 -40.92 -11.49
N ALA A 222 12.98 -42.02 -10.89
CA ALA A 222 13.86 -42.98 -11.52
C ALA A 222 13.18 -43.58 -12.77
N PRO A 223 13.89 -43.75 -13.91
CA PRO A 223 13.34 -44.44 -15.06
C PRO A 223 13.24 -45.94 -14.78
N PRO A 224 12.14 -46.62 -15.20
CA PRO A 224 12.08 -48.08 -15.15
C PRO A 224 13.07 -48.68 -16.14
N SER A 225 13.68 -49.78 -15.72
CA SER A 225 14.62 -50.65 -16.46
C SER A 225 14.53 -50.53 -17.99
N ALA A 226 15.46 -49.76 -18.57
CA ALA A 226 15.66 -49.72 -20.01
C ALA A 226 16.45 -50.97 -20.44
N ARG A 227 15.82 -51.78 -21.30
CA ARG A 227 16.50 -52.83 -22.06
C ARG A 227 17.72 -52.25 -22.75
N GLN A 228 18.84 -52.96 -22.62
CA GLN A 228 20.13 -52.66 -23.24
C GLN A 228 19.94 -52.31 -24.73
N ARG A 229 20.17 -51.05 -25.08
CA ARG A 229 20.56 -50.62 -26.42
C ARG A 229 22.07 -50.37 -26.40
N PRO A 230 22.82 -50.70 -27.46
CA PRO A 230 24.28 -50.57 -27.45
C PRO A 230 24.67 -49.10 -27.32
N GLU A 231 25.62 -48.81 -26.43
CA GLU A 231 26.24 -47.47 -26.33
C GLU A 231 26.96 -47.13 -27.65
N PRO A 232 26.77 -45.91 -28.21
CA PRO A 232 27.67 -45.39 -29.21
C PRO A 232 29.04 -45.08 -28.56
N PRO A 233 30.14 -45.12 -29.33
CA PRO A 233 31.49 -44.99 -28.80
C PRO A 233 31.66 -43.69 -28.01
N LYS A 234 32.25 -43.80 -26.81
CA LYS A 234 32.57 -42.67 -25.93
C LYS A 234 33.44 -41.66 -26.68
N SER A 235 32.90 -40.46 -26.91
CA SER A 235 33.69 -39.28 -27.23
C SER A 235 34.68 -39.02 -26.10
N GLU A 236 35.89 -38.56 -26.44
CA GLU A 236 36.88 -38.10 -25.46
C GLU A 236 36.24 -37.10 -24.47
N PRO A 237 36.62 -37.14 -23.18
CA PRO A 237 36.06 -36.23 -22.19
C PRO A 237 36.30 -34.78 -22.58
N CYS A 238 35.30 -33.93 -22.38
CA CYS A 238 35.41 -32.53 -22.77
C CYS A 238 36.54 -31.85 -21.96
N PRO A 239 37.34 -30.93 -22.54
CA PRO A 239 38.48 -30.32 -21.85
C PRO A 239 38.16 -29.66 -20.50
N TRP A 240 36.90 -29.22 -20.30
CA TRP A 240 36.41 -28.58 -19.07
C TRP A 240 35.79 -29.55 -18.05
N GLU A 241 35.63 -30.84 -18.35
CA GLU A 241 35.13 -31.86 -17.41
C GLU A 241 36.15 -32.18 -16.29
N HIS A 242 37.43 -31.87 -16.53
CA HIS A 242 38.51 -32.05 -15.57
C HIS A 242 38.79 -30.80 -14.70
N MET A 243 37.98 -29.74 -14.83
CA MET A 243 38.11 -28.57 -13.96
C MET A 243 37.61 -28.89 -12.54
N ALA A 244 38.55 -28.98 -11.59
CA ALA A 244 38.26 -29.23 -10.18
C ALA A 244 37.57 -28.03 -9.48
N ASP A 245 37.84 -26.80 -9.94
CA ASP A 245 37.38 -25.58 -9.28
C ASP A 245 36.14 -24.99 -9.97
N GLN A 246 34.98 -25.12 -9.34
CA GLN A 246 33.79 -24.36 -9.72
C GLN A 246 33.87 -22.93 -9.16
N PRO A 247 33.35 -21.91 -9.89
CA PRO A 247 33.30 -20.56 -9.36
C PRO A 247 32.44 -20.50 -8.11
N CYS A 248 32.95 -19.80 -7.11
CA CYS A 248 32.28 -19.57 -5.86
C CYS A 248 31.43 -18.30 -6.00
N VAL A 249 30.15 -18.46 -6.35
CA VAL A 249 29.20 -17.36 -6.56
C VAL A 249 28.54 -16.98 -5.24
N ASN A 250 28.61 -15.71 -4.84
CA ASN A 250 27.96 -15.09 -3.67
C ASN A 250 28.36 -15.59 -2.27
N THR A 251 28.68 -16.87 -2.09
CA THR A 251 28.91 -17.50 -0.77
C THR A 251 30.05 -16.86 0.03
N TRP A 252 31.05 -16.31 -0.64
CA TRP A 252 32.18 -15.61 -0.02
C TRP A 252 31.81 -14.22 0.54
N ALA A 253 30.67 -13.65 0.16
CA ALA A 253 30.27 -12.31 0.58
C ALA A 253 29.83 -12.24 2.05
N GLY A 254 29.44 -13.37 2.66
CA GLY A 254 29.20 -13.48 4.11
C GLY A 254 28.19 -12.46 4.66
N GLY A 255 27.10 -12.17 3.93
CA GLY A 255 26.07 -11.21 4.34
C GLY A 255 26.40 -9.74 4.05
N THR A 256 27.56 -9.45 3.46
CA THR A 256 27.93 -8.08 3.04
C THR A 256 27.00 -7.62 1.91
N PRO A 257 26.46 -6.39 1.95
CA PRO A 257 25.62 -5.85 0.88
C PRO A 257 26.31 -6.01 -0.49
N PRO A 258 25.64 -6.51 -1.55
CA PRO A 258 26.32 -6.80 -2.80
C PRO A 258 26.97 -5.57 -3.48
N THR A 259 26.44 -4.36 -3.26
CA THR A 259 27.04 -3.09 -3.71
C THR A 259 28.33 -2.73 -2.99
N GLU A 260 28.58 -3.29 -1.80
CA GLU A 260 29.85 -3.17 -1.08
C GLU A 260 30.76 -4.36 -1.39
N ALA A 261 30.20 -5.58 -1.44
CA ALA A 261 30.94 -6.79 -1.74
C ALA A 261 31.64 -6.72 -3.10
N VAL A 262 31.00 -6.11 -4.11
CA VAL A 262 31.60 -5.90 -5.44
C VAL A 262 32.89 -5.12 -5.39
N MET A 263 33.10 -4.26 -4.40
CA MET A 263 34.31 -3.45 -4.24
C MET A 263 35.46 -4.21 -3.59
N ARG A 264 35.24 -5.41 -3.05
CA ARG A 264 36.32 -6.20 -2.41
C ARG A 264 37.34 -6.67 -3.45
N PRO A 265 38.65 -6.46 -3.24
CA PRO A 265 39.71 -6.94 -4.13
C PRO A 265 39.72 -8.47 -4.27
N ALA A 266 40.07 -8.99 -5.43
CA ALA A 266 40.08 -10.43 -5.71
C ALA A 266 40.89 -11.24 -4.68
N ALA A 267 42.06 -10.75 -4.27
CA ALA A 267 42.94 -11.40 -3.29
C ALA A 267 42.28 -11.64 -1.91
N ARG A 268 41.22 -10.89 -1.57
CA ARG A 268 40.48 -11.03 -0.30
C ARG A 268 39.24 -11.91 -0.42
N ARG A 269 38.96 -12.47 -1.60
CA ARG A 269 37.80 -13.34 -1.87
C ARG A 269 38.15 -14.83 -1.77
N GLY A 270 39.44 -15.18 -1.85
CA GLY A 270 39.98 -16.55 -1.83
C GLY A 270 40.84 -16.84 -3.07
N GLY A 271 41.51 -17.99 -3.11
CA GLY A 271 42.50 -18.35 -4.15
C GLY A 271 41.94 -18.90 -5.48
N GLY A 272 40.72 -18.53 -5.88
CA GLY A 272 39.99 -19.13 -7.01
C GLY A 272 39.07 -18.14 -7.75
N LEU A 273 38.13 -18.63 -8.57
CA LEU A 273 37.16 -17.78 -9.26
C LEU A 273 35.99 -17.43 -8.33
N TYR A 274 36.01 -16.23 -7.76
CA TYR A 274 34.95 -15.71 -6.91
C TYR A 274 34.19 -14.57 -7.61
N SER A 275 32.87 -14.72 -7.71
CA SER A 275 31.99 -13.74 -8.34
C SER A 275 30.78 -13.42 -7.49
N LEU A 276 30.15 -12.29 -7.79
CA LEU A 276 28.83 -11.93 -7.31
C LEU A 276 27.81 -12.06 -8.43
N PHE A 277 26.59 -12.43 -8.06
CA PHE A 277 25.42 -12.23 -8.90
C PHE A 277 24.28 -11.73 -8.01
N ALA A 278 23.95 -10.45 -8.11
CA ALA A 278 22.90 -9.82 -7.31
C ALA A 278 21.89 -9.09 -8.21
N VAL A 279 20.61 -9.18 -7.85
CA VAL A 279 19.51 -8.63 -8.63
C VAL A 279 18.56 -7.84 -7.72
N TRP A 280 18.19 -6.64 -8.14
CA TRP A 280 17.20 -5.79 -7.49
C TRP A 280 15.98 -5.62 -8.38
N PHE A 281 14.80 -5.86 -7.80
CA PHE A 281 13.50 -5.66 -8.44
C PHE A 281 12.73 -4.57 -7.69
N GLY A 282 12.20 -3.60 -8.43
CA GLY A 282 11.59 -2.41 -7.85
C GLY A 282 12.62 -1.40 -7.32
N ALA A 283 12.11 -0.37 -6.67
CA ALA A 283 12.91 0.66 -6.01
C ALA A 283 12.23 1.14 -4.71
N ASP A 284 13.00 1.82 -3.86
CA ASP A 284 12.52 2.55 -2.69
C ASP A 284 12.03 3.95 -3.10
N GLU A 285 12.41 5.01 -2.39
CA GLU A 285 12.12 6.37 -2.82
C GLU A 285 12.95 6.72 -4.06
N ARG A 286 12.37 7.45 -5.01
CA ARG A 286 13.03 7.79 -6.29
C ARG A 286 14.43 8.40 -6.10
N ALA A 287 14.57 9.35 -5.16
CA ALA A 287 15.84 10.02 -4.91
C ALA A 287 16.89 9.08 -4.27
N GLU A 288 16.48 8.26 -3.30
CA GLU A 288 17.36 7.28 -2.63
C GLU A 288 17.87 6.22 -3.62
N TYR A 289 16.97 5.64 -4.41
CA TYR A 289 17.30 4.67 -5.45
C TYR A 289 18.34 5.22 -6.45
N ARG A 290 18.09 6.44 -6.94
CA ARG A 290 18.97 7.09 -7.91
C ARG A 290 20.33 7.45 -7.30
N ASN A 291 20.38 7.89 -6.05
CA ASN A 291 21.63 8.14 -5.36
C ASN A 291 22.45 6.85 -5.18
N ARG A 292 21.82 5.74 -4.81
CA ARG A 292 22.50 4.45 -4.68
C ARG A 292 23.18 4.02 -5.98
N LEU A 293 22.50 4.15 -7.12
CA LEU A 293 23.06 3.86 -8.44
C LEU A 293 24.20 4.83 -8.82
N PHE A 294 24.03 6.12 -8.52
CA PHE A 294 25.05 7.14 -8.77
C PHE A 294 26.34 6.86 -7.97
N HIS A 295 26.21 6.56 -6.67
CA HIS A 295 27.36 6.24 -5.81
C HIS A 295 28.02 4.92 -6.20
N LEU A 296 27.26 3.90 -6.61
CA LEU A 296 27.82 2.66 -7.14
C LEU A 296 28.69 2.92 -8.38
N LYS A 297 28.18 3.71 -9.33
CA LYS A 297 28.94 4.09 -10.53
C LYS A 297 30.21 4.86 -10.16
N ALA A 298 30.10 5.87 -9.30
CA ALA A 298 31.25 6.65 -8.85
C ALA A 298 32.31 5.77 -8.16
N ALA A 299 31.88 4.81 -7.34
CA ALA A 299 32.77 3.86 -6.68
C ALA A 299 33.48 2.94 -7.70
N LEU A 300 32.74 2.39 -8.68
CA LEU A 300 33.31 1.55 -9.73
C LEU A 300 34.28 2.31 -10.63
N ASP A 301 33.94 3.54 -11.03
CA ASP A 301 34.81 4.44 -11.81
C ASP A 301 36.11 4.78 -11.07
N GLY A 302 36.05 4.92 -9.74
CA GLY A 302 37.20 5.17 -8.89
C GLY A 302 38.03 3.93 -8.52
N SER A 303 37.60 2.74 -8.94
CA SER A 303 38.25 1.47 -8.57
C SER A 303 39.27 0.98 -9.60
N ALA A 304 40.10 0.00 -9.20
CA ALA A 304 41.00 -0.69 -10.13
C ALA A 304 40.27 -1.69 -11.06
N LYS A 305 38.99 -1.96 -10.81
CA LYS A 305 38.22 -2.98 -11.54
C LYS A 305 37.86 -2.48 -12.93
N GLN A 306 38.02 -3.38 -13.92
CA GLN A 306 37.39 -3.20 -15.21
C GLN A 306 35.88 -3.46 -15.07
N TRP A 307 35.05 -2.51 -15.49
CA TRP A 307 33.60 -2.68 -15.38
C TRP A 307 32.85 -2.15 -16.60
N LEU A 308 31.62 -2.65 -16.80
CA LEU A 308 30.73 -2.22 -17.89
C LEU A 308 29.33 -1.90 -17.36
N LEU A 309 28.77 -0.79 -17.79
CA LEU A 309 27.34 -0.48 -17.67
C LEU A 309 26.62 -0.95 -18.94
N LEU A 310 25.59 -1.78 -18.76
CA LEU A 310 24.65 -2.19 -19.80
C LEU A 310 23.27 -1.63 -19.44
N ASP A 311 22.96 -0.43 -19.90
CA ASP A 311 21.70 0.27 -19.69
C ASP A 311 20.79 0.30 -20.93
N GLN A 312 21.28 -0.22 -22.06
CA GLN A 312 20.55 -0.38 -23.32
C GLN A 312 20.28 -1.85 -23.63
N ASN A 313 19.33 -2.11 -24.53
CA ASN A 313 19.06 -3.48 -25.02
C ASN A 313 20.29 -4.05 -25.74
N LEU A 314 20.53 -5.37 -25.62
CA LEU A 314 21.69 -5.98 -26.25
C LEU A 314 21.52 -6.00 -27.78
N SER A 315 22.45 -5.36 -28.50
CA SER A 315 22.43 -5.35 -29.96
C SER A 315 22.66 -6.75 -30.54
N ALA A 316 22.01 -7.02 -31.68
CA ALA A 316 22.16 -8.28 -32.39
C ALA A 316 23.63 -8.54 -32.79
N PRO A 317 24.07 -9.80 -32.92
CA PRO A 317 25.39 -10.14 -33.43
C PRO A 317 25.62 -9.66 -34.86
N SER A 318 26.82 -9.18 -35.15
CA SER A 318 27.23 -8.80 -36.50
C SER A 318 27.63 -10.02 -37.34
N VAL A 319 27.80 -9.80 -38.65
CA VAL A 319 28.24 -10.84 -39.60
C VAL A 319 29.65 -11.33 -39.26
N GLU A 320 30.50 -10.47 -38.72
CA GLU A 320 31.86 -10.76 -38.26
C GLU A 320 31.82 -11.61 -36.99
N GLU A 321 30.99 -11.26 -36.00
CA GLU A 321 30.88 -12.00 -34.74
C GLU A 321 30.36 -13.44 -34.94
N THR A 322 29.52 -13.65 -35.97
CA THR A 322 29.00 -14.97 -36.31
C THR A 322 29.95 -15.81 -37.17
N ALA A 323 31.01 -15.21 -37.74
CA ALA A 323 31.94 -15.89 -38.64
C ALA A 323 32.63 -17.14 -38.05
N PRO A 324 33.07 -17.16 -36.77
CA PRO A 324 33.74 -18.33 -36.17
C PRO A 324 32.86 -19.59 -36.09
N PHE A 325 31.54 -19.41 -36.16
CA PHE A 325 30.55 -20.49 -36.06
C PHE A 325 30.06 -20.97 -37.44
N ARG A 326 30.55 -20.38 -38.54
CA ARG A 326 30.23 -20.85 -39.90
C ARG A 326 30.83 -22.24 -40.12
N GLY A 327 30.05 -23.11 -40.77
CA GLY A 327 30.47 -24.47 -41.08
C GLY A 327 30.35 -25.47 -39.93
N ILE A 328 29.84 -25.08 -38.75
CA ILE A 328 29.47 -26.04 -37.71
C ILE A 328 28.31 -26.90 -38.22
N ASP A 329 28.50 -28.23 -38.17
CA ASP A 329 27.45 -29.18 -38.49
C ASP A 329 26.32 -29.12 -37.45
N LYS A 330 25.10 -29.01 -37.95
CA LYS A 330 23.86 -28.91 -37.16
C LYS A 330 23.17 -30.27 -37.01
N ARG A 331 23.72 -31.32 -37.64
CA ARG A 331 23.21 -32.70 -37.61
C ARG A 331 23.91 -33.47 -36.48
N GLY A 332 23.21 -34.43 -35.88
CA GLY A 332 23.75 -35.29 -34.82
C GLY A 332 23.10 -35.06 -33.45
N ALA A 333 23.77 -35.48 -32.39
CA ALA A 333 23.26 -35.35 -31.03
C ALA A 333 23.33 -33.90 -30.54
N ARG A 334 22.35 -33.50 -29.71
CA ARG A 334 22.30 -32.18 -29.05
C ARG A 334 23.61 -31.84 -28.33
N GLY A 335 24.18 -32.80 -27.59
CA GLY A 335 25.42 -32.62 -26.85
C GLY A 335 26.62 -32.29 -27.75
N ASP A 336 26.73 -32.92 -28.92
CA ASP A 336 27.81 -32.66 -29.87
C ASP A 336 27.74 -31.24 -30.44
N LEU A 337 26.54 -30.75 -30.74
CA LEU A 337 26.33 -29.39 -31.23
C LEU A 337 26.73 -28.36 -30.16
N ILE A 338 26.30 -28.58 -28.91
CA ILE A 338 26.65 -27.71 -27.78
C ILE A 338 28.16 -27.69 -27.57
N ARG A 339 28.82 -28.85 -27.60
CA ARG A 339 30.26 -28.99 -27.45
C ARG A 339 31.03 -28.22 -28.53
N ARG A 340 30.66 -28.38 -29.81
CA ARG A 340 31.29 -27.66 -30.93
C ARG A 340 31.09 -26.14 -30.82
N LEU A 341 29.92 -25.68 -30.37
CA LEU A 341 29.68 -24.25 -30.11
C LEU A 341 30.56 -23.73 -28.96
N ALA A 342 30.67 -24.49 -27.87
CA ALA A 342 31.50 -24.15 -26.73
C ALA A 342 33.00 -24.10 -27.10
N GLU A 343 33.51 -25.06 -27.87
CA GLU A 343 34.91 -25.06 -28.33
C GLU A 343 35.27 -23.84 -29.19
N ARG A 344 34.29 -23.24 -29.88
CA ARG A 344 34.47 -22.03 -30.70
C ARG A 344 34.41 -20.73 -29.90
N LEU A 345 33.98 -20.76 -28.64
CA LEU A 345 34.08 -19.61 -27.74
C LEU A 345 35.54 -19.38 -27.37
N ALA A 346 36.13 -18.34 -27.93
CA ALA A 346 37.51 -17.95 -27.71
C ALA A 346 37.64 -16.48 -27.26
N PRO A 347 36.99 -16.07 -26.14
CA PRO A 347 37.20 -14.73 -25.60
C PRO A 347 38.67 -14.51 -25.25
N SER A 348 39.09 -13.26 -25.40
CA SER A 348 40.42 -12.71 -25.13
C SER A 348 40.67 -12.61 -23.63
N CYS A 349 40.70 -13.77 -22.98
CA CYS A 349 40.91 -13.93 -21.54
C CYS A 349 41.88 -15.09 -21.27
N GLY A 350 42.45 -15.13 -20.06
CA GLY A 350 43.33 -16.21 -19.63
C GLY A 350 42.66 -17.59 -19.70
N GLN A 351 43.47 -18.64 -19.83
CA GLN A 351 43.01 -20.02 -20.08
C GLN A 351 41.95 -20.51 -19.08
N VAL A 352 42.13 -20.22 -17.78
CA VAL A 352 41.18 -20.61 -16.73
C VAL A 352 39.80 -19.99 -16.95
N ARG A 353 39.76 -18.68 -17.24
CA ARG A 353 38.50 -17.96 -17.47
C ARG A 353 37.85 -18.38 -18.79
N ARG A 354 38.65 -18.64 -19.83
CA ARG A 354 38.16 -19.17 -21.11
C ARG A 354 37.47 -20.52 -20.93
N LEU A 355 38.11 -21.48 -20.26
CA LEU A 355 37.51 -22.78 -19.98
C LEU A 355 36.27 -22.67 -19.10
N SER A 356 36.26 -21.75 -18.13
CA SER A 356 35.08 -21.47 -17.30
C SER A 356 33.90 -20.95 -18.12
N VAL A 357 34.15 -20.04 -19.07
CA VAL A 357 33.13 -19.56 -20.01
C VAL A 357 32.58 -20.69 -20.87
N GLN A 358 33.45 -21.53 -21.45
CA GLN A 358 33.03 -22.66 -22.28
C GLN A 358 32.15 -23.64 -21.50
N ARG A 359 32.55 -23.97 -20.26
CA ARG A 359 31.79 -24.80 -19.33
C ARG A 359 30.42 -24.21 -19.01
N ALA A 360 30.39 -22.95 -18.60
CA ALA A 360 29.16 -22.26 -18.22
C ALA A 360 28.21 -22.11 -19.42
N PHE A 361 28.74 -21.79 -20.60
CA PHE A 361 27.96 -21.75 -21.83
C PHE A 361 27.33 -23.12 -22.16
N ALA A 362 28.10 -24.21 -22.08
CA ALA A 362 27.57 -25.55 -22.31
C ALA A 362 26.44 -25.90 -21.33
N GLN A 363 26.65 -25.62 -20.03
CA GLN A 363 25.64 -25.85 -18.98
C GLN A 363 24.35 -25.04 -19.18
N ALA A 364 24.47 -23.80 -19.64
CA ALA A 364 23.32 -22.97 -19.98
C ALA A 364 22.59 -23.54 -21.20
N MET A 365 23.32 -23.88 -22.27
CA MET A 365 22.78 -24.43 -23.51
C MET A 365 22.08 -25.77 -23.33
N GLU A 366 22.58 -26.64 -22.45
CA GLU A 366 21.95 -27.92 -22.13
C GLU A 366 20.53 -27.75 -21.59
N ARG A 367 20.29 -26.69 -20.81
CA ARG A 367 19.01 -26.40 -20.16
C ARG A 367 18.02 -25.61 -21.02
N VAL A 368 18.44 -25.10 -22.18
CA VAL A 368 17.57 -24.36 -23.09
C VAL A 368 16.44 -25.27 -23.60
N PRO A 369 15.15 -24.90 -23.43
CA PRO A 369 14.01 -25.75 -23.80
C PRO A 369 13.72 -25.79 -25.32
N ILE A 370 14.73 -25.64 -26.16
CA ILE A 370 14.62 -25.69 -27.62
C ILE A 370 15.07 -27.07 -28.10
N GLN A 371 14.17 -27.84 -28.71
CA GLN A 371 14.46 -29.19 -29.24
C GLN A 371 15.02 -29.17 -30.66
N ASP A 372 14.57 -28.20 -31.48
CA ASP A 372 15.04 -28.06 -32.85
C ASP A 372 16.51 -27.61 -32.88
N LEU A 373 17.39 -28.42 -33.49
CA LEU A 373 18.83 -28.18 -33.48
C LEU A 373 19.24 -26.92 -34.25
N VAL A 374 18.47 -26.50 -35.27
CA VAL A 374 18.75 -25.29 -36.03
C VAL A 374 18.43 -24.04 -35.21
N ARG A 375 17.28 -24.04 -34.52
CA ARG A 375 16.90 -22.98 -33.58
C ARG A 375 17.86 -22.93 -32.38
N LEU A 376 18.27 -24.09 -31.86
CA LEU A 376 19.27 -24.17 -30.78
C LEU A 376 20.62 -23.62 -31.23
N PHE A 377 21.07 -23.96 -32.45
CA PHE A 377 22.28 -23.41 -33.04
C PHE A 377 22.21 -21.88 -33.11
N ASN A 378 21.15 -21.32 -33.67
CA ASN A 378 21.01 -19.86 -33.81
C ASN A 378 20.98 -19.16 -32.43
N TYR A 379 20.29 -19.76 -31.46
CA TYR A 379 20.26 -19.28 -30.09
C TYR A 379 21.66 -19.29 -29.46
N GLY A 380 22.38 -20.41 -29.60
CA GLY A 380 23.73 -20.59 -29.07
C GLY A 380 24.75 -19.66 -29.71
N VAL A 381 24.70 -19.45 -31.02
CA VAL A 381 25.57 -18.48 -31.71
C VAL A 381 25.32 -17.07 -31.18
N ARG A 382 24.05 -16.66 -31.00
CA ARG A 382 23.72 -15.33 -30.46
C ARG A 382 24.29 -15.14 -29.05
N LEU A 383 24.06 -16.12 -28.17
CA LEU A 383 24.61 -16.10 -26.82
C LEU A 383 26.14 -16.08 -26.83
N ALA A 384 26.77 -16.89 -27.67
CA ALA A 384 28.23 -16.95 -27.78
C ALA A 384 28.86 -15.64 -28.27
N CYS A 385 28.21 -14.97 -29.23
CA CYS A 385 28.64 -13.65 -29.70
C CYS A 385 28.58 -12.61 -28.57
N TRP A 386 27.46 -12.54 -27.83
CA TRP A 386 27.34 -11.63 -26.68
C TRP A 386 28.39 -11.93 -25.61
N ILE A 387 28.59 -13.20 -25.26
CA ILE A 387 29.61 -13.61 -24.30
C ILE A 387 30.98 -13.12 -24.75
N THR A 388 31.37 -13.37 -26.00
CA THR A 388 32.69 -12.98 -26.52
C THR A 388 32.88 -11.47 -26.48
N ARG A 389 31.89 -10.73 -27.00
CA ARG A 389 31.89 -9.25 -27.04
C ARG A 389 32.11 -8.63 -25.66
N TYR A 390 31.36 -9.08 -24.65
CA TYR A 390 31.45 -8.50 -23.31
C TYR A 390 32.68 -9.01 -22.56
N MET A 391 33.05 -10.28 -22.72
CA MET A 391 34.26 -10.83 -22.11
C MET A 391 35.53 -10.15 -22.62
N ASP A 392 35.64 -9.86 -23.92
CA ASP A 392 36.79 -9.14 -24.48
C ASP A 392 36.95 -7.75 -23.84
N ARG A 393 35.84 -7.03 -23.68
CA ARG A 393 35.82 -5.70 -23.04
C ARG A 393 36.12 -5.75 -21.53
N LEU A 394 35.68 -6.80 -20.84
CA LEU A 394 35.91 -7.01 -19.41
C LEU A 394 37.33 -7.52 -19.12
N CYS A 395 37.95 -8.22 -20.06
CA CYS A 395 39.30 -8.77 -19.92
C CYS A 395 40.39 -7.85 -20.46
N ALA A 396 40.05 -6.80 -21.20
CA ALA A 396 40.96 -5.71 -21.59
C ALA A 396 41.37 -4.77 -20.43
N GLY A 397 41.18 -5.20 -19.17
CA GLY A 397 41.29 -4.37 -17.98
C GLY A 397 42.70 -3.97 -17.56
N LYS A 398 42.79 -2.96 -16.70
CA LYS A 398 44.05 -2.36 -16.18
C LYS A 398 44.85 -3.29 -15.27
N THR A 399 44.19 -4.20 -14.55
CA THR A 399 44.79 -5.13 -13.59
C THR A 399 44.25 -6.55 -13.86
N PRO A 400 45.05 -7.46 -14.44
CA PRO A 400 44.60 -8.79 -14.86
C PRO A 400 44.07 -9.68 -13.73
N ASP A 401 44.56 -9.46 -12.51
CA ASP A 401 44.22 -10.26 -11.32
C ASP A 401 42.96 -9.78 -10.59
N GLU A 402 42.39 -8.63 -10.96
CA GLU A 402 41.14 -8.14 -10.36
C GLU A 402 39.90 -8.77 -11.02
N THR A 403 38.84 -8.93 -10.23
CA THR A 403 37.55 -9.42 -10.69
C THR A 403 36.78 -8.31 -11.42
N PRO A 404 36.51 -8.42 -12.74
CA PRO A 404 35.72 -7.43 -13.46
C PRO A 404 34.25 -7.43 -13.04
N ALA A 405 33.52 -6.36 -13.35
CA ALA A 405 32.11 -6.22 -12.99
C ALA A 405 31.22 -5.80 -14.18
N VAL A 406 29.98 -6.26 -14.19
CA VAL A 406 28.92 -5.84 -15.11
C VAL A 406 27.74 -5.34 -14.30
N VAL A 407 27.29 -4.13 -14.63
CA VAL A 407 26.05 -3.56 -14.11
C VAL A 407 25.02 -3.58 -15.22
N ARG A 408 23.94 -4.36 -15.05
CA ARG A 408 22.76 -4.32 -15.92
C ARG A 408 21.71 -3.40 -15.29
N TYR A 409 21.20 -2.45 -16.04
CA TYR A 409 20.15 -1.53 -15.58
C TYR A 409 19.03 -1.38 -16.60
N GLY A 410 17.76 -1.41 -16.18
CA GLY A 410 16.62 -1.09 -17.03
C GLY A 410 15.60 -2.23 -17.15
N SER A 411 15.49 -2.84 -18.32
CA SER A 411 14.63 -4.02 -18.57
C SER A 411 15.50 -5.26 -18.89
N ILE A 412 14.93 -6.45 -18.98
CA ILE A 412 15.66 -7.62 -19.49
C ILE A 412 14.68 -8.59 -20.11
N THR A 413 15.14 -9.32 -21.14
CA THR A 413 14.36 -10.40 -21.74
C THR A 413 14.87 -11.78 -21.30
N GLU A 414 14.02 -12.79 -21.39
CA GLU A 414 14.39 -14.20 -21.13
C GLU A 414 15.60 -14.66 -21.94
N THR A 415 15.78 -14.10 -23.14
CA THR A 415 16.91 -14.46 -24.02
C THR A 415 18.24 -13.85 -23.61
N GLU A 416 18.22 -12.77 -22.83
CA GLU A 416 19.41 -12.05 -22.37
C GLU A 416 19.93 -12.59 -21.03
N LEU A 417 19.05 -13.09 -20.16
CA LEU A 417 19.42 -13.64 -18.83
C LEU A 417 20.59 -14.66 -18.86
N PRO A 418 20.65 -15.62 -19.80
CA PRO A 418 21.76 -16.57 -19.86
C PRO A 418 23.14 -15.94 -20.03
N LEU A 419 23.24 -14.75 -20.65
CA LEU A 419 24.52 -14.03 -20.74
C LEU A 419 25.05 -13.74 -19.34
N PHE A 420 24.23 -13.11 -18.49
CA PHE A 420 24.60 -12.72 -17.14
C PHE A 420 24.92 -13.93 -16.25
N TRP A 421 24.16 -15.01 -16.41
CA TRP A 421 24.42 -16.27 -15.75
C TRP A 421 25.79 -16.86 -16.12
N VAL A 422 26.13 -16.87 -17.42
CA VAL A 422 27.44 -17.33 -17.89
C VAL A 422 28.58 -16.44 -17.40
N LEU A 423 28.39 -15.11 -17.37
CA LEU A 423 29.39 -14.17 -16.87
C LEU A 423 29.68 -14.40 -15.37
N ALA A 424 28.63 -14.57 -14.55
CA ALA A 424 28.81 -14.90 -13.13
C ALA A 424 29.59 -16.20 -12.94
N GLN A 425 29.25 -17.25 -13.71
CA GLN A 425 29.96 -18.53 -13.72
C GLN A 425 31.35 -18.48 -14.38
N ALA A 426 31.72 -17.36 -15.01
CA ALA A 426 33.07 -17.11 -15.51
C ALA A 426 33.93 -16.31 -14.52
N GLY A 427 33.42 -16.04 -13.30
CA GLY A 427 34.14 -15.25 -12.31
C GLY A 427 34.06 -13.75 -12.56
N ILE A 428 32.96 -13.25 -13.13
CA ILE A 428 32.66 -11.81 -13.28
C ILE A 428 31.60 -11.41 -12.27
N ASP A 429 31.76 -10.27 -11.59
CA ASP A 429 30.71 -9.72 -10.72
C ASP A 429 29.54 -9.20 -11.56
N VAL A 430 28.31 -9.58 -11.24
CA VAL A 430 27.10 -9.19 -11.97
C VAL A 430 26.11 -8.54 -11.01
N LEU A 431 25.74 -7.28 -11.29
CA LEU A 431 24.75 -6.52 -10.54
C LEU A 431 23.64 -6.08 -11.49
N CYS A 432 22.39 -6.45 -11.20
CA CYS A 432 21.25 -6.16 -12.07
C CYS A 432 20.20 -5.32 -11.33
N PHE A 433 19.84 -4.16 -11.87
CA PHE A 433 18.89 -3.23 -11.26
C PHE A 433 17.69 -3.00 -12.19
N PHE A 434 16.51 -3.43 -11.76
CA PHE A 434 15.27 -3.32 -12.52
C PHE A 434 14.23 -2.52 -11.72
N PRO A 435 13.97 -1.24 -12.05
CA PRO A 435 13.06 -0.39 -11.27
C PRO A 435 11.58 -0.81 -11.38
N ASP A 436 11.23 -1.65 -12.36
CA ASP A 436 9.92 -2.32 -12.43
C ASP A 436 10.00 -3.72 -11.80
N PRO A 437 9.27 -3.98 -10.69
CA PRO A 437 9.30 -5.29 -10.05
C PRO A 437 8.68 -6.41 -10.91
N SER A 438 7.89 -6.09 -11.95
CA SER A 438 7.31 -7.10 -12.86
C SER A 438 8.38 -7.90 -13.63
N VAL A 439 9.58 -7.33 -13.77
CA VAL A 439 10.72 -7.98 -14.44
C VAL A 439 11.17 -9.24 -13.69
N ARG A 440 10.80 -9.42 -12.41
CA ARG A 440 11.08 -10.64 -11.64
C ARG A 440 10.53 -11.89 -12.32
N ASP A 441 9.44 -11.79 -13.09
CA ASP A 441 8.83 -12.90 -13.82
C ASP A 441 9.81 -13.56 -14.82
N VAL A 442 10.73 -12.78 -15.40
CA VAL A 442 11.78 -13.28 -16.31
C VAL A 442 12.78 -14.18 -15.57
N PHE A 443 13.03 -13.90 -14.30
CA PHE A 443 13.96 -14.67 -13.46
C PHE A 443 13.29 -15.88 -12.82
N THR A 444 12.04 -15.78 -12.39
CA THR A 444 11.28 -16.89 -11.80
C THR A 444 10.91 -17.94 -12.84
N SER A 445 10.70 -17.53 -14.09
CA SER A 445 10.41 -18.43 -15.21
C SER A 445 11.66 -18.97 -15.91
N ALA A 446 12.86 -18.62 -15.42
CA ALA A 446 14.11 -19.01 -16.05
C ALA A 446 14.36 -20.53 -15.96
N PHE A 447 14.83 -21.12 -17.05
CA PHE A 447 15.26 -22.53 -17.09
C PHE A 447 16.65 -22.78 -16.46
N LEU A 448 17.28 -21.72 -15.93
CA LEU A 448 18.62 -21.76 -15.36
C LEU A 448 18.57 -21.93 -13.83
N PRO A 449 19.56 -22.60 -13.21
CA PRO A 449 19.65 -22.66 -11.76
C PRO A 449 19.82 -21.27 -11.15
N ILE A 450 19.12 -21.02 -10.05
CA ILE A 450 19.25 -19.79 -9.27
C ILE A 450 20.62 -19.78 -8.59
N ILE A 451 21.46 -18.83 -8.99
CA ILE A 451 22.79 -18.60 -8.41
C ILE A 451 22.96 -17.14 -7.94
N TRP A 452 21.91 -16.33 -8.06
CA TRP A 452 21.90 -14.92 -7.68
C TRP A 452 21.19 -14.70 -6.35
N THR A 453 21.53 -13.61 -5.67
CA THR A 453 20.76 -13.07 -4.55
C THR A 453 19.77 -12.04 -5.06
N GLU A 454 18.55 -12.04 -4.55
CA GLU A 454 17.53 -11.06 -4.92
C GLU A 454 17.24 -10.05 -3.79
N THR A 455 16.84 -8.84 -4.17
CA THR A 455 16.29 -7.81 -3.29
C THR A 455 15.04 -7.25 -3.96
N LEU A 456 13.92 -7.28 -3.24
CA LEU A 456 12.63 -6.85 -3.75
C LEU A 456 12.14 -5.61 -3.00
N PHE A 457 11.84 -4.55 -3.74
CA PHE A 457 11.18 -3.37 -3.24
C PHE A 457 9.72 -3.33 -3.71
N LYS A 458 8.83 -2.80 -2.88
CA LYS A 458 7.38 -2.74 -3.15
C LYS A 458 7.02 -1.70 -4.20
N SER A 459 7.79 -0.62 -4.32
CA SER A 459 7.46 0.49 -5.21
C SER A 459 7.98 0.21 -6.63
N ARG A 460 7.12 0.50 -7.60
CA ARG A 460 7.49 0.55 -9.01
C ARG A 460 7.97 1.97 -9.35
N LEU A 461 9.10 2.08 -10.02
CA LEU A 461 9.54 3.31 -10.66
C LEU A 461 9.62 3.14 -12.18
N PRO A 462 9.38 4.19 -12.97
CA PRO A 462 9.65 4.16 -14.40
C PRO A 462 11.15 3.95 -14.66
N VAL A 463 11.48 3.29 -15.77
CA VAL A 463 12.87 3.19 -16.23
C VAL A 463 13.30 4.56 -16.76
N GLU A 464 14.14 5.24 -16.00
CA GLU A 464 14.76 6.53 -16.36
C GLU A 464 16.20 6.31 -16.85
N PRO A 465 16.88 7.30 -17.44
CA PRO A 465 18.31 7.19 -17.71
C PRO A 465 19.12 6.97 -16.42
N PHE A 466 20.20 6.16 -16.53
CA PHE A 466 21.11 5.89 -15.42
C PHE A 466 21.63 7.22 -14.83
N PRO A 467 21.60 7.41 -13.50
CA PRO A 467 21.87 8.72 -12.90
C PRO A 467 23.30 9.21 -13.11
N THR A 468 23.42 10.50 -13.47
CA THR A 468 24.70 11.19 -13.71
C THR A 468 25.05 12.23 -12.63
N ARG A 469 24.12 12.52 -11.71
CA ARG A 469 24.30 13.43 -10.58
C ARG A 469 23.53 12.94 -9.35
N GLU A 470 23.97 13.38 -8.18
CA GLU A 470 23.30 13.14 -6.91
C GLU A 470 22.01 13.99 -6.79
N GLU A 471 20.97 13.42 -6.20
CA GLU A 471 19.69 14.06 -5.90
C GLU A 471 19.58 14.37 -4.41
N ARG A 472 18.89 15.45 -4.05
CA ARG A 472 18.75 15.88 -2.65
C ARG A 472 17.72 15.00 -1.93
N VAL A 473 18.18 14.09 -1.08
CA VAL A 473 17.32 13.24 -0.24
C VAL A 473 17.00 13.97 1.07
N ARG A 474 15.73 13.99 1.47
CA ARG A 474 15.32 14.37 2.84
C ARG A 474 15.28 13.10 3.67
N ALA A 475 16.27 12.91 4.54
CA ALA A 475 16.31 11.73 5.40
C ALA A 475 15.07 11.66 6.31
N SER A 476 14.38 10.52 6.26
CA SER A 476 13.32 10.20 7.22
C SER A 476 13.95 9.74 8.55
N THR A 477 13.39 10.18 9.67
CA THR A 477 13.86 9.75 11.00
C THR A 477 13.14 8.48 11.43
N ALA A 478 13.76 7.68 12.31
CA ALA A 478 13.11 6.50 12.89
C ALA A 478 11.75 6.83 13.55
N ALA A 479 11.64 8.02 14.16
CA ALA A 479 10.37 8.53 14.70
C ALA A 479 9.33 8.84 13.61
N TYR A 480 9.75 9.39 12.46
CA TYR A 480 8.86 9.63 11.33
C TYR A 480 8.34 8.32 10.73
N ASN A 481 9.20 7.31 10.58
CA ASN A 481 8.83 5.99 10.06
C ASN A 481 7.92 5.23 11.04
N ALA A 482 8.24 5.27 12.35
CA ALA A 482 7.39 4.69 13.39
C ALA A 482 6.02 5.39 13.48
N SER A 483 5.98 6.73 13.35
CA SER A 483 4.72 7.49 13.28
C SER A 483 3.90 7.07 12.05
N ARG A 484 4.54 6.88 10.90
CA ARG A 484 3.85 6.43 9.68
C ARG A 484 3.33 4.99 9.79
N GLU A 485 4.07 4.11 10.45
CA GLU A 485 3.66 2.73 10.71
C GLU A 485 2.49 2.69 11.71
N LEU A 486 2.57 3.45 12.82
CA LEU A 486 1.45 3.67 13.75
C LEU A 486 0.24 4.29 13.07
N ASP A 487 0.43 5.32 12.25
CA ASP A 487 -0.64 5.98 11.48
C ASP A 487 -1.30 5.06 10.45
N GLN A 488 -0.57 4.05 9.96
CA GLN A 488 -1.15 3.02 9.10
C GLN A 488 -1.95 1.99 9.91
N LEU A 489 -1.53 1.69 11.14
CA LEU A 489 -2.23 0.76 12.02
C LEU A 489 -3.49 1.37 12.66
N LEU A 490 -3.46 2.66 13.02
CA LEU A 490 -4.54 3.36 13.71
C LEU A 490 -5.70 3.77 12.81
N TYR A 491 -5.43 4.17 11.57
CA TYR A 491 -6.42 4.81 10.70
C TYR A 491 -6.93 3.92 9.55
N ASN A 492 -6.34 2.74 9.35
CA ASN A 492 -6.91 1.75 8.44
C ASN A 492 -7.96 0.92 9.17
N ASP A 493 -9.17 0.85 8.61
CA ASP A 493 -10.27 -0.03 9.05
C ASP A 493 -10.89 0.25 10.45
N THR A 494 -10.55 1.35 11.11
CA THR A 494 -11.05 1.69 12.47
C THR A 494 -12.24 2.66 12.50
N GLY A 495 -12.56 3.32 11.38
CA GLY A 495 -13.56 4.40 11.35
C GLY A 495 -13.12 5.69 12.06
N MET A 496 -11.84 5.77 12.46
CA MET A 496 -11.24 6.98 13.02
C MET A 496 -10.63 7.82 11.89
N PHE A 497 -10.80 9.15 11.99
CA PHE A 497 -10.23 10.10 11.05
C PHE A 497 -8.92 10.69 11.58
N ARG A 498 -7.96 10.92 10.69
CA ARG A 498 -6.74 11.68 11.02
C ARG A 498 -7.10 13.14 11.26
N ASP A 499 -6.33 13.79 12.12
CA ASP A 499 -6.38 15.24 12.30
C ASP A 499 -6.21 15.91 10.93
N ARG A 500 -7.20 16.73 10.55
CA ARG A 500 -7.22 17.47 9.28
C ARG A 500 -7.06 16.57 8.05
N GLN A 501 -7.64 15.37 8.10
CA GLN A 501 -7.62 14.41 6.99
C GLN A 501 -8.26 14.98 5.71
N PHE A 502 -9.26 15.85 5.86
CA PHE A 502 -10.06 16.35 4.75
C PHE A 502 -9.87 17.85 4.58
N THR A 503 -9.75 18.27 3.33
CA THR A 503 -9.60 19.68 2.93
C THR A 503 -10.86 20.28 2.32
N ARG A 504 -11.92 19.47 2.15
CA ARG A 504 -13.21 19.87 1.58
C ARG A 504 -14.37 19.32 2.39
N SER A 505 -15.41 20.13 2.52
CA SER A 505 -16.67 19.73 3.14
C SER A 505 -17.91 20.26 2.41
N ARG A 506 -19.05 19.66 2.72
CA ARG A 506 -20.39 20.11 2.33
C ARG A 506 -21.27 20.14 3.57
N ALA A 507 -21.89 21.27 3.85
CA ALA A 507 -22.82 21.38 4.96
C ALA A 507 -24.11 20.60 4.70
N VAL A 508 -24.63 19.96 5.74
CA VAL A 508 -25.95 19.33 5.79
C VAL A 508 -26.70 19.99 6.94
N THR A 509 -27.44 21.06 6.63
CA THR A 509 -28.14 21.84 7.65
C THR A 509 -29.29 21.02 8.22
N LEU A 510 -29.20 20.70 9.50
CA LEU A 510 -30.15 19.85 10.18
C LEU A 510 -31.42 20.63 10.52
N ARG A 511 -32.56 19.94 10.45
CA ARG A 511 -33.79 20.38 11.09
C ARG A 511 -33.86 19.82 12.49
N ALA A 512 -33.94 20.68 13.50
CA ALA A 512 -33.81 20.29 14.89
C ALA A 512 -34.91 20.90 15.77
N THR A 513 -35.34 20.15 16.78
CA THR A 513 -36.19 20.69 17.85
C THR A 513 -35.37 21.49 18.86
N TYR A 514 -36.03 22.28 19.72
CA TYR A 514 -35.36 23.06 20.76
C TYR A 514 -34.48 22.20 21.67
N ASP A 515 -34.94 21.02 22.07
CA ASP A 515 -34.17 20.11 22.95
C ASP A 515 -32.94 19.51 22.24
N GLU A 516 -33.06 19.20 20.95
CA GLU A 516 -31.97 18.64 20.14
C GLU A 516 -30.84 19.65 19.91
N VAL A 517 -31.14 20.95 19.85
CA VAL A 517 -30.11 21.99 19.71
C VAL A 517 -29.05 21.84 20.79
N TRP A 518 -29.46 21.69 22.05
CA TRP A 518 -28.53 21.57 23.19
C TRP A 518 -27.72 20.27 23.18
N GLN A 519 -28.31 19.19 22.68
CA GLN A 519 -27.65 17.90 22.57
C GLN A 519 -26.57 17.94 21.47
N LEU A 520 -26.93 18.46 20.30
CA LEU A 520 -26.06 18.50 19.13
C LEU A 520 -24.95 19.54 19.29
N TRP A 521 -25.18 20.66 19.98
CA TRP A 521 -24.21 21.75 20.12
C TRP A 521 -22.84 21.31 20.67
N HIS A 522 -22.83 20.32 21.56
CA HIS A 522 -21.62 19.78 22.20
C HIS A 522 -21.11 18.49 21.54
N GLU A 523 -21.79 17.99 20.51
CA GLU A 523 -21.46 16.75 19.83
C GLU A 523 -20.54 17.03 18.63
N ASN A 524 -19.49 16.21 18.47
CA ASN A 524 -18.59 16.29 17.31
C ASN A 524 -19.31 15.91 16.02
N ALA A 525 -18.89 16.49 14.89
CA ALA A 525 -19.50 16.25 13.59
C ALA A 525 -19.68 14.76 13.27
N GLN A 526 -18.66 13.92 13.52
CA GLN A 526 -18.69 12.48 13.23
C GLN A 526 -19.76 11.66 13.97
N PHE A 527 -20.31 12.19 15.07
CA PHE A 527 -21.33 11.52 15.88
C PHE A 527 -22.73 12.05 15.61
N ARG A 528 -22.86 13.10 14.78
CA ARG A 528 -24.16 13.69 14.45
C ARG A 528 -24.89 12.88 13.37
N PRO A 529 -26.24 12.91 13.38
CA PRO A 529 -27.02 12.29 12.32
C PRO A 529 -26.66 12.90 10.96
N SER A 530 -26.68 12.08 9.91
CA SER A 530 -26.36 12.47 8.53
C SER A 530 -24.89 12.85 8.27
N PHE A 531 -23.98 12.56 9.20
CA PHE A 531 -22.55 12.66 8.94
C PHE A 531 -22.10 11.60 7.94
N GLU A 532 -21.34 12.01 6.93
CA GLU A 532 -20.76 11.10 5.95
C GLU A 532 -19.40 11.62 5.48
N ALA A 533 -18.41 10.75 5.33
CA ALA A 533 -17.15 11.07 4.66
C ALA A 533 -17.01 10.17 3.42
N LYS A 534 -17.08 10.79 2.23
CA LYS A 534 -17.10 10.06 0.95
C LYS A 534 -16.36 10.83 -0.13
N ASP A 535 -15.59 10.12 -0.94
CA ASP A 535 -14.84 10.67 -2.08
C ASP A 535 -13.94 11.87 -1.71
N GLY A 536 -13.35 11.84 -0.50
CA GLY A 536 -12.48 12.90 0.01
C GLY A 536 -13.21 14.16 0.50
N VAL A 537 -14.54 14.16 0.54
CA VAL A 537 -15.38 15.26 1.03
C VAL A 537 -16.15 14.81 2.26
N VAL A 538 -16.23 15.68 3.28
CA VAL A 538 -17.04 15.45 4.48
C VAL A 538 -18.36 16.18 4.38
N TYR A 539 -19.46 15.45 4.56
CA TYR A 539 -20.80 15.99 4.73
C TYR A 539 -21.00 16.30 6.21
N VAL A 540 -20.91 17.58 6.57
CA VAL A 540 -20.89 18.08 7.94
C VAL A 540 -22.31 18.45 8.38
N PRO A 541 -22.90 17.75 9.35
CA PRO A 541 -24.21 18.10 9.87
C PRO A 541 -24.12 19.29 10.82
N ASN A 542 -24.75 20.40 10.47
CA ASN A 542 -24.64 21.65 11.21
C ASN A 542 -26.01 22.25 11.53
N LEU A 543 -26.05 23.11 12.54
CA LEU A 543 -27.26 23.81 12.98
C LEU A 543 -27.31 25.22 12.43
N PHE A 544 -28.48 25.65 11.98
CA PHE A 544 -28.78 27.07 11.80
C PHE A 544 -30.16 27.34 12.38
N VAL A 545 -30.19 27.88 13.60
CA VAL A 545 -31.42 28.06 14.37
C VAL A 545 -31.57 29.49 14.88
N LYS A 546 -32.80 29.97 14.85
CA LYS A 546 -33.26 31.16 15.53
C LYS A 546 -34.17 30.73 16.67
N ILE A 547 -33.82 31.11 17.90
CA ILE A 547 -34.55 30.72 19.12
C ILE A 547 -35.28 31.93 19.66
N CYS A 548 -36.61 31.85 19.66
CA CYS A 548 -37.51 32.91 20.08
C CYS A 548 -38.14 32.61 21.45
N GLY A 549 -38.32 33.64 22.26
CA GLY A 549 -38.89 33.54 23.60
C GLY A 549 -37.94 32.97 24.65
N VAL A 550 -38.42 32.93 25.89
CA VAL A 550 -37.72 32.49 27.09
C VAL A 550 -38.52 31.37 27.75
N GLU A 551 -37.88 30.22 27.94
CA GLU A 551 -38.51 29.06 28.57
C GLU A 551 -39.00 29.43 29.98
N ARG A 552 -40.32 29.30 30.21
CA ARG A 552 -41.02 29.63 31.47
C ARG A 552 -40.78 31.07 31.97
N GLY A 553 -40.35 32.00 31.10
CA GLY A 553 -40.00 33.37 31.49
C GLY A 553 -38.79 33.47 32.43
N ASP A 554 -37.99 32.40 32.61
CA ASP A 554 -36.82 32.44 33.50
C ASP A 554 -35.61 33.10 32.82
N ILE A 555 -35.56 34.43 32.89
CA ILE A 555 -34.48 35.26 32.35
C ILE A 555 -33.10 34.85 32.92
N ASN A 556 -33.03 34.42 34.18
CA ASN A 556 -31.75 34.02 34.78
C ASN A 556 -31.25 32.69 34.21
N ALA A 557 -32.15 31.72 34.01
CA ALA A 557 -31.82 30.46 33.35
C ALA A 557 -31.42 30.68 31.89
N TYR A 558 -32.14 31.53 31.16
CA TYR A 558 -31.85 31.92 29.78
C TYR A 558 -30.42 32.46 29.60
N TRP A 559 -30.02 33.46 30.41
CA TRP A 559 -28.65 33.99 30.34
C TRP A 559 -27.59 33.00 30.80
N ARG A 560 -27.94 32.04 31.67
CA ARG A 560 -27.03 30.98 32.09
C ARG A 560 -26.80 29.98 30.96
N GLN A 561 -27.84 29.62 30.22
CA GLN A 561 -27.77 28.73 29.05
C GLN A 561 -26.94 29.35 27.93
N ILE A 562 -27.22 30.60 27.54
CA ILE A 562 -26.47 31.29 26.48
C ILE A 562 -24.97 31.39 26.83
N ARG A 563 -24.63 31.70 28.09
CA ARG A 563 -23.22 31.68 28.55
C ARG A 563 -22.57 30.30 28.51
N GLY A 564 -23.35 29.24 28.58
CA GLY A 564 -22.88 27.86 28.41
C GLY A 564 -22.43 27.57 26.97
N LEU A 565 -23.00 28.27 25.98
CA LEU A 565 -22.69 28.09 24.57
C LEU A 565 -21.46 28.84 24.09
N VAL A 566 -21.00 29.84 24.85
CA VAL A 566 -19.82 30.66 24.51
C VAL A 566 -18.56 29.97 25.04
N GLY A 567 -17.85 29.25 24.16
CA GLY A 567 -16.58 28.59 24.41
C GLY A 567 -15.42 29.12 23.55
N GLU A 568 -14.30 28.40 23.54
CA GLU A 568 -13.09 28.76 22.76
C GLU A 568 -13.37 28.76 21.24
N ASP A 569 -14.18 27.82 20.75
CA ASP A 569 -14.55 27.71 19.33
C ASP A 569 -15.83 28.49 18.96
N THR A 570 -16.20 29.50 19.76
CA THR A 570 -17.43 30.27 19.56
C THR A 570 -17.17 31.74 19.24
N TYR A 571 -17.63 32.17 18.07
CA TYR A 571 -17.68 33.57 17.71
C TYR A 571 -18.97 34.22 18.22
N LEU A 572 -18.83 35.21 19.12
CA LEU A 572 -19.96 35.97 19.64
C LEU A 572 -20.21 37.20 18.75
N LEU A 573 -21.27 37.17 17.96
CA LEU A 573 -21.67 38.29 17.12
C LEU A 573 -22.52 39.28 17.93
N THR A 574 -21.91 40.40 18.34
CA THR A 574 -22.58 41.42 19.17
C THR A 574 -23.09 42.63 18.38
N ASP A 575 -22.50 42.92 17.22
CA ASP A 575 -22.78 44.14 16.44
C ASP A 575 -23.57 43.78 15.17
N ILE A 576 -24.85 43.43 15.37
CA ILE A 576 -25.71 42.83 14.33
C ILE A 576 -26.08 43.80 13.20
N ALA A 577 -26.11 45.11 13.47
CA ALA A 577 -26.52 46.12 12.49
C ALA A 577 -25.34 46.79 11.76
N ALA A 578 -24.10 46.60 12.23
CA ALA A 578 -22.95 47.22 11.58
C ALA A 578 -22.64 46.59 10.21
N ASP A 579 -22.18 47.44 9.29
CA ASP A 579 -21.59 47.03 8.02
C ASP A 579 -20.08 47.32 8.07
N LYS A 580 -19.29 46.29 8.36
CA LYS A 580 -17.83 46.36 8.50
C LYS A 580 -17.13 45.57 7.39
N SER A 581 -17.53 45.77 6.13
CA SER A 581 -16.81 45.16 5.02
C SER A 581 -15.42 45.79 4.87
N SER A 582 -14.38 44.96 4.93
CA SER A 582 -12.99 45.35 4.70
C SER A 582 -12.38 44.71 3.44
N GLY A 583 -13.20 43.97 2.68
CA GLY A 583 -12.77 43.24 1.50
C GLY A 583 -12.73 44.09 0.24
N ILE A 584 -12.66 43.42 -0.90
CA ILE A 584 -12.56 44.04 -2.23
C ILE A 584 -13.85 44.84 -2.50
N PRO A 585 -13.79 46.10 -2.97
CA PRO A 585 -14.98 46.87 -3.29
C PRO A 585 -15.89 46.16 -4.30
N ALA A 586 -17.22 46.19 -4.09
CA ALA A 586 -18.18 45.46 -4.94
C ALA A 586 -18.11 45.86 -6.44
N ASP A 587 -17.89 47.14 -6.75
CA ASP A 587 -17.73 47.60 -8.13
C ASP A 587 -16.51 46.99 -8.83
N ASP A 588 -15.44 46.76 -8.07
CA ASP A 588 -14.21 46.15 -8.56
C ASP A 588 -14.38 44.65 -8.77
N VAL A 589 -15.04 43.98 -7.83
CA VAL A 589 -15.44 42.58 -7.97
C VAL A 589 -16.27 42.38 -9.24
N GLN A 590 -17.31 43.21 -9.45
CA GLN A 590 -18.22 43.07 -10.59
C GLN A 590 -17.50 43.24 -11.94
N LYS A 591 -16.46 44.09 -12.00
CA LYS A 591 -15.71 44.36 -13.22
C LYS A 591 -14.60 43.35 -13.50
N ARG A 592 -13.97 42.80 -12.46
CA ARG A 592 -12.69 42.07 -12.59
C ARG A 592 -12.74 40.63 -12.10
N CYS A 593 -13.61 40.31 -11.14
CA CYS A 593 -13.62 39.03 -10.43
C CYS A 593 -14.81 38.13 -10.78
N LEU A 594 -15.83 38.67 -11.47
CA LEU A 594 -17.05 37.95 -11.82
C LEU A 594 -17.29 37.94 -13.33
N HIS A 595 -17.76 36.80 -13.83
CA HIS A 595 -18.26 36.62 -15.19
C HIS A 595 -19.73 36.17 -15.11
N GLY A 596 -20.64 37.14 -14.97
CA GLY A 596 -22.02 36.86 -14.55
C GLY A 596 -22.03 36.39 -13.10
N ASP A 597 -22.64 35.24 -12.83
CA ASP A 597 -22.71 34.65 -11.47
C ASP A 597 -21.52 33.70 -11.17
N LYS A 598 -20.50 33.64 -12.04
CA LYS A 598 -19.31 32.81 -11.85
C LYS A 598 -18.10 33.62 -11.39
N LEU A 599 -17.57 33.24 -10.22
CA LEU A 599 -16.36 33.74 -9.61
C LEU A 599 -15.14 33.28 -10.41
N ASP A 600 -14.19 34.19 -10.65
CA ASP A 600 -12.84 33.88 -11.10
C ASP A 600 -11.90 33.88 -9.88
N PRO A 601 -11.52 32.69 -9.35
CA PRO A 601 -10.65 32.60 -8.18
C PRO A 601 -9.28 33.25 -8.40
N VAL A 602 -8.76 33.20 -9.63
CA VAL A 602 -7.44 33.73 -9.97
C VAL A 602 -7.47 35.26 -9.97
N ALA A 603 -8.56 35.86 -10.44
CA ALA A 603 -8.74 37.31 -10.38
C ALA A 603 -8.87 37.80 -8.93
N VAL A 604 -9.69 37.13 -8.11
CA VAL A 604 -9.88 37.51 -6.69
C VAL A 604 -8.55 37.46 -5.92
N LYS A 605 -7.77 36.39 -6.08
CA LYS A 605 -6.47 36.22 -5.40
C LYS A 605 -5.42 37.30 -5.77
N LYS A 606 -5.61 38.01 -6.89
CA LYS A 606 -4.72 39.09 -7.34
C LYS A 606 -5.09 40.46 -6.79
N GLU A 607 -6.29 40.63 -6.25
CA GLU A 607 -6.75 41.92 -5.73
C GLU A 607 -6.00 42.29 -4.45
N SER A 608 -5.56 43.55 -4.37
CA SER A 608 -4.78 44.03 -3.21
C SER A 608 -5.54 43.99 -1.88
N ALA A 609 -6.88 44.08 -1.94
CA ALA A 609 -7.78 44.02 -0.78
C ALA A 609 -8.18 42.58 -0.40
N TYR A 610 -7.65 41.55 -1.06
CA TYR A 610 -7.93 40.16 -0.70
C TYR A 610 -7.16 39.76 0.57
N ALA A 611 -7.89 39.57 1.67
CA ALA A 611 -7.29 39.41 2.99
C ALA A 611 -6.57 38.06 3.21
N TYR A 612 -6.81 37.06 2.35
CA TYR A 612 -6.43 35.66 2.61
C TYR A 612 -5.15 35.22 1.91
N SER A 613 -4.39 36.13 1.29
CA SER A 613 -3.15 35.82 0.55
C SER A 613 -2.06 35.12 1.37
N HIS A 614 -2.14 35.19 2.71
CA HIS A 614 -1.22 34.52 3.64
C HIS A 614 -1.65 33.10 4.03
N LEU A 615 -2.89 32.70 3.70
CA LEU A 615 -3.40 31.35 4.00
C LEU A 615 -2.86 30.33 2.99
N PRO A 616 -2.83 29.02 3.33
CA PRO A 616 -2.52 27.98 2.35
C PRO A 616 -3.47 28.01 1.16
N ASP A 617 -2.97 27.74 -0.05
CA ASP A 617 -3.75 27.81 -1.29
C ASP A 617 -5.03 26.94 -1.24
N ASP A 618 -4.92 25.72 -0.69
CA ASP A 618 -6.05 24.80 -0.54
C ASP A 618 -7.20 25.38 0.30
N LEU A 619 -6.88 26.18 1.33
CA LEU A 619 -7.86 26.83 2.19
C LEU A 619 -8.47 28.06 1.51
N GLN A 620 -7.65 28.83 0.79
CA GLN A 620 -8.16 29.93 -0.04
C GLN A 620 -9.15 29.41 -1.09
N ASP A 621 -8.80 28.32 -1.77
CA ASP A 621 -9.66 27.68 -2.77
C ASP A 621 -10.96 27.18 -2.14
N TYR A 622 -10.89 26.54 -0.97
CA TYR A 622 -12.09 26.13 -0.22
C TYR A 622 -13.01 27.31 0.12
N ILE A 623 -12.47 28.42 0.61
CA ILE A 623 -13.26 29.63 0.90
C ILE A 623 -13.93 30.16 -0.37
N LEU A 624 -13.20 30.24 -1.49
CA LEU A 624 -13.72 30.73 -2.77
C LEU A 624 -14.78 29.79 -3.36
N GLU A 625 -14.61 28.47 -3.22
CA GLU A 625 -15.63 27.47 -3.56
C GLU A 625 -16.91 27.69 -2.74
N LYS A 626 -16.80 27.98 -1.44
CA LYS A 626 -17.96 28.26 -0.57
C LYS A 626 -18.64 29.60 -0.87
N ILE A 627 -17.87 30.59 -1.32
CA ILE A 627 -18.41 31.85 -1.85
C ILE A 627 -19.23 31.56 -3.11
N GLN A 628 -18.71 30.72 -4.02
CA GLN A 628 -19.45 30.31 -5.22
C GLN A 628 -20.71 29.50 -4.87
N ASP A 629 -20.64 28.56 -3.92
CA ASP A 629 -21.79 27.81 -3.41
C ASP A 629 -22.90 28.77 -2.92
N LEU A 630 -22.53 29.84 -2.19
CA LEU A 630 -23.49 30.81 -1.69
C LEU A 630 -24.20 31.58 -2.82
N ILE A 631 -23.46 31.94 -3.88
CA ILE A 631 -24.03 32.58 -5.08
C ILE A 631 -24.98 31.61 -5.78
N ASP A 632 -24.55 30.36 -5.98
CA ASP A 632 -25.30 29.35 -6.72
C ASP A 632 -26.59 28.91 -5.98
N PHE A 633 -26.56 28.78 -4.65
CA PHE A 633 -27.73 28.38 -3.85
C PHE A 633 -28.75 29.49 -3.63
N GLN A 634 -28.40 30.75 -3.88
CA GLN A 634 -29.31 31.90 -3.74
C GLN A 634 -30.04 31.93 -2.39
N MET A 635 -29.27 31.76 -1.29
CA MET A 635 -29.79 31.72 0.08
C MET A 635 -30.29 33.09 0.58
N LEU A 636 -29.81 34.17 -0.04
CA LEU A 636 -30.12 35.54 0.35
C LEU A 636 -31.33 36.07 -0.44
N ALA A 637 -32.30 36.63 0.27
CA ALA A 637 -33.48 37.28 -0.26
C ALA A 637 -33.20 38.78 -0.53
N GLY A 638 -33.47 39.24 -1.75
CA GLY A 638 -33.38 40.65 -2.12
C GLY A 638 -32.81 40.85 -3.52
N GLY A 639 -33.66 41.27 -4.46
CA GLY A 639 -33.33 41.52 -5.88
C GLY A 639 -32.46 42.76 -6.12
N GLN A 640 -31.36 42.93 -5.36
CA GLN A 640 -30.37 43.94 -5.67
C GLN A 640 -29.56 43.51 -6.89
N SER A 641 -29.41 44.41 -7.86
CA SER A 641 -28.76 44.15 -9.17
C SER A 641 -27.25 43.86 -9.09
N ASN A 642 -26.69 43.58 -7.90
CA ASN A 642 -25.26 43.34 -7.69
C ASN A 642 -24.96 42.37 -6.53
N LEU A 643 -25.91 41.50 -6.17
CA LEU A 643 -25.77 40.61 -5.01
C LEU A 643 -24.54 39.69 -5.06
N PRO A 644 -24.20 39.02 -6.19
CA PRO A 644 -22.96 38.24 -6.27
C PRO A 644 -21.70 39.06 -5.96
N ALA A 645 -21.63 40.30 -6.44
CA ALA A 645 -20.48 41.17 -6.17
C ALA A 645 -20.40 41.58 -4.68
N ASN A 646 -21.54 41.85 -4.05
CA ASN A 646 -21.62 42.14 -2.61
C ASN A 646 -21.19 40.93 -1.78
N ILE A 647 -21.58 39.71 -2.17
CA ILE A 647 -21.18 38.46 -1.49
C ILE A 647 -19.66 38.34 -1.48
N VAL A 648 -19.02 38.43 -2.65
CA VAL A 648 -17.56 38.31 -2.76
C VAL A 648 -16.86 39.47 -2.05
N SER A 649 -17.41 40.69 -2.14
CA SER A 649 -16.87 41.88 -1.46
C SER A 649 -16.78 41.64 0.05
N VAL A 650 -17.89 41.25 0.68
CA VAL A 650 -17.94 40.98 2.13
C VAL A 650 -17.03 39.80 2.49
N LEU A 651 -17.11 38.70 1.74
CA LEU A 651 -16.45 37.46 2.10
C LEU A 651 -14.96 37.42 1.73
N SER A 652 -14.44 38.40 1.01
CA SER A 652 -13.00 38.54 0.72
C SER A 652 -12.18 39.17 1.86
N GLY A 653 -12.84 39.63 2.92
CA GLY A 653 -12.20 40.26 4.08
C GLY A 653 -13.04 40.19 5.36
N ILE A 654 -13.42 38.98 5.78
CA ILE A 654 -14.16 38.75 7.05
C ILE A 654 -13.24 38.87 8.26
N ASN A 655 -13.83 38.96 9.46
CA ASN A 655 -13.10 39.05 10.73
C ASN A 655 -12.06 37.91 10.87
N VAL A 656 -10.83 38.26 11.24
CA VAL A 656 -9.71 37.33 11.45
C VAL A 656 -10.03 36.20 12.45
N GLU A 657 -10.88 36.45 13.45
CA GLU A 657 -11.34 35.42 14.39
C GLU A 657 -12.14 34.33 13.70
N LEU A 658 -13.04 34.70 12.77
CA LEU A 658 -13.79 33.74 11.96
C LEU A 658 -12.85 32.97 11.01
N VAL A 659 -11.89 33.66 10.38
CA VAL A 659 -10.88 32.99 9.53
C VAL A 659 -10.10 31.95 10.31
N ARG A 660 -9.71 32.25 11.56
CA ARG A 660 -9.02 31.29 12.44
C ARG A 660 -9.88 30.09 12.79
N LEU A 661 -11.19 30.30 13.06
CA LEU A 661 -12.12 29.20 13.29
C LEU A 661 -12.24 28.31 12.05
N ILE A 662 -12.37 28.90 10.85
CA ILE A 662 -12.41 28.15 9.58
C ILE A 662 -11.11 27.36 9.38
N GLN A 663 -9.95 27.98 9.63
CA GLN A 663 -8.64 27.33 9.45
C GLN A 663 -8.41 26.18 10.45
N ASN A 664 -8.96 26.28 11.66
CA ASN A 664 -8.83 25.26 12.68
C ASN A 664 -9.88 24.15 12.58
N PHE A 665 -10.92 24.36 11.78
CA PHE A 665 -12.02 23.42 11.67
C PHE A 665 -11.57 22.10 11.03
N ASP A 666 -11.52 21.04 11.85
CA ASP A 666 -11.48 19.66 11.38
C ASP A 666 -12.91 19.17 11.17
N PHE A 667 -13.28 18.91 9.91
CA PHE A 667 -14.66 18.58 9.52
C PHE A 667 -15.23 17.32 10.19
N THR A 668 -14.41 16.55 10.90
CA THR A 668 -14.83 15.33 11.62
C THR A 668 -15.00 15.55 13.12
N ARG A 669 -14.55 16.69 13.66
CA ARG A 669 -14.45 16.97 15.10
C ARG A 669 -15.42 18.07 15.54
N GLU A 670 -15.01 18.88 16.51
CA GLU A 670 -15.82 19.95 17.08
C GLU A 670 -16.17 20.99 16.01
N ILE A 671 -17.46 21.28 15.91
CA ILE A 671 -17.99 22.23 14.94
C ILE A 671 -17.80 23.65 15.50
N PRO A 672 -17.23 24.60 14.73
CA PRO A 672 -17.11 25.99 15.15
C PRO A 672 -18.48 26.67 15.17
N LYS A 673 -18.64 27.65 16.07
CA LYS A 673 -19.95 28.11 16.51
C LYS A 673 -20.10 29.61 16.34
N VAL A 674 -21.31 30.06 16.00
CA VAL A 674 -21.71 31.46 16.06
C VAL A 674 -22.90 31.59 17.00
N VAL A 675 -22.76 32.48 17.97
CA VAL A 675 -23.86 32.88 18.85
C VAL A 675 -24.13 34.36 18.67
N SER A 676 -25.40 34.72 18.52
CA SER A 676 -25.86 36.10 18.55
C SER A 676 -27.07 36.23 19.47
N VAL A 677 -27.21 37.39 20.12
CA VAL A 677 -28.37 37.73 20.94
C VAL A 677 -28.89 39.08 20.49
N ASP A 678 -30.16 39.11 20.12
CA ASP A 678 -30.86 40.31 19.68
C ASP A 678 -32.10 40.53 20.55
N VAL A 679 -32.03 41.54 21.42
CA VAL A 679 -33.07 41.89 22.39
C VAL A 679 -33.86 43.13 21.98
N ASP A 680 -33.49 43.78 20.88
CA ASP A 680 -34.04 45.06 20.41
C ASP A 680 -34.80 44.88 19.07
N GLU A 681 -35.31 45.98 18.51
CA GLU A 681 -35.94 46.04 17.18
C GLU A 681 -34.92 46.16 16.02
N LYS A 682 -33.63 45.89 16.28
CA LYS A 682 -32.57 46.07 15.28
C LYS A 682 -32.58 44.92 14.29
N MET A 683 -32.38 45.24 13.01
CA MET A 683 -32.25 44.24 11.95
C MET A 683 -30.78 43.89 11.73
N PHE A 684 -30.51 42.65 11.32
CA PHE A 684 -29.18 42.29 10.87
C PHE A 684 -28.87 43.00 9.55
N SER A 685 -27.64 43.51 9.41
CA SER A 685 -27.16 44.04 8.13
C SER A 685 -27.07 42.95 7.07
N LEU A 686 -27.18 43.33 5.79
CA LEU A 686 -26.97 42.39 4.68
C LEU A 686 -25.60 41.70 4.77
N SER A 687 -24.55 42.45 5.13
CA SER A 687 -23.19 41.92 5.30
C SER A 687 -23.11 40.85 6.38
N ASN A 688 -23.76 41.05 7.54
CA ASN A 688 -23.83 40.02 8.57
C ASN A 688 -24.62 38.79 8.12
N CYS A 689 -25.73 38.97 7.38
CA CYS A 689 -26.48 37.84 6.83
C CYS A 689 -25.70 37.07 5.75
N ILE A 690 -24.88 37.76 4.92
CA ILE A 690 -23.94 37.11 3.98
C ILE A 690 -22.96 36.22 4.75
N VAL A 691 -22.36 36.74 5.82
CA VAL A 691 -21.41 35.98 6.66
C VAL A 691 -22.10 34.78 7.31
N LEU A 692 -23.29 34.93 7.87
CA LEU A 692 -24.03 33.82 8.48
C LEU A 692 -24.36 32.71 7.47
N ALA A 693 -24.84 33.07 6.28
CA ALA A 693 -25.13 32.09 5.23
C ALA A 693 -23.86 31.36 4.74
N PHE A 694 -22.75 32.10 4.60
CA PHE A 694 -21.46 31.51 4.26
C PHE A 694 -20.97 30.54 5.34
N LEU A 695 -21.04 30.92 6.61
CA LEU A 695 -20.62 30.06 7.73
C LEU A 695 -21.49 28.81 7.83
N ASN A 696 -22.80 28.91 7.53
CA ASN A 696 -23.66 27.73 7.40
C ASN A 696 -23.14 26.77 6.32
N LEU A 697 -22.75 27.26 5.15
CA LEU A 697 -22.22 26.43 4.06
C LEU A 697 -20.83 25.83 4.35
N VAL A 698 -20.03 26.51 5.17
CA VAL A 698 -18.76 25.97 5.71
C VAL A 698 -19.03 24.85 6.73
N GLY A 699 -20.17 24.88 7.41
CA GLY A 699 -20.63 23.87 8.36
C GLY A 699 -20.65 24.34 9.81
N PHE A 700 -20.70 25.65 10.09
CA PHE A 700 -20.79 26.17 11.46
C PHE A 700 -22.16 25.89 12.08
N ASP A 701 -22.17 25.72 13.40
CA ASP A 701 -23.40 25.81 14.18
C ASP A 701 -23.71 27.28 14.47
N ILE A 702 -24.93 27.70 14.17
CA ILE A 702 -25.38 29.09 14.29
C ILE A 702 -26.63 29.13 15.14
N ALA A 703 -26.58 29.86 16.26
CA ALA A 703 -27.73 30.13 17.12
C ALA A 703 -27.95 31.63 17.30
N ILE A 704 -29.16 32.09 16.93
CA ILE A 704 -29.59 33.48 17.09
C ILE A 704 -30.70 33.53 18.12
N PHE A 705 -30.42 34.12 19.27
CA PHE A 705 -31.35 34.25 20.37
C PHE A 705 -32.13 35.55 20.24
N THR A 706 -33.45 35.46 20.06
CA THR A 706 -34.35 36.60 19.88
C THR A 706 -35.51 36.50 20.86
N PRO A 707 -35.33 36.84 22.15
CA PRO A 707 -36.33 36.62 23.19
C PRO A 707 -37.65 37.36 22.92
N THR A 708 -37.61 38.43 22.13
CA THR A 708 -38.79 39.22 21.69
C THR A 708 -39.65 38.53 20.63
N GLY A 709 -39.09 37.52 19.92
CA GLY A 709 -39.71 36.89 18.76
C GLY A 709 -39.74 37.75 17.49
N TYR A 710 -39.06 38.91 17.48
CA TYR A 710 -39.02 39.79 16.31
C TYR A 710 -38.34 39.15 15.11
N LYS A 711 -38.75 39.56 13.90
CA LYS A 711 -38.01 39.24 12.67
C LYS A 711 -36.75 40.11 12.64
N ASN A 712 -35.60 39.51 12.34
CA ASN A 712 -34.30 40.19 12.35
C ASN A 712 -33.35 39.72 11.25
N ILE A 713 -33.43 38.46 10.82
CA ILE A 713 -32.64 37.89 9.72
C ILE A 713 -33.49 37.53 8.48
N GLU A 714 -34.79 37.33 8.66
CA GLU A 714 -35.77 36.92 7.63
C GLU A 714 -35.89 37.90 6.47
N HIS A 715 -35.46 39.16 6.68
CA HIS A 715 -35.49 40.17 5.63
C HIS A 715 -34.44 39.90 4.54
N HIS A 716 -33.32 39.28 4.92
CA HIS A 716 -32.19 39.03 4.02
C HIS A 716 -31.93 37.54 3.79
N LEU A 717 -32.37 36.64 4.68
CA LEU A 717 -32.22 35.19 4.50
C LEU A 717 -33.56 34.55 4.19
N ARG A 718 -33.56 33.60 3.26
CA ARG A 718 -34.74 32.79 2.97
C ARG A 718 -35.09 31.89 4.15
N ALA A 719 -36.38 31.69 4.37
CA ALA A 719 -36.90 30.93 5.51
C ALA A 719 -36.56 29.43 5.47
N ASP A 720 -36.10 28.89 4.35
CA ASP A 720 -35.66 27.50 4.21
C ASP A 720 -34.18 27.29 4.59
N CYS A 721 -33.45 28.35 4.94
CA CYS A 721 -32.04 28.29 5.30
C CYS A 721 -31.79 28.03 6.79
N PHE A 722 -32.80 28.22 7.66
CA PHE A 722 -32.68 28.08 9.12
C PHE A 722 -34.02 27.72 9.74
N ASP A 723 -34.00 27.11 10.93
CA ASP A 723 -35.21 26.84 11.71
C ASP A 723 -35.52 28.00 12.67
N THR A 724 -36.81 28.36 12.79
CA THR A 724 -37.28 29.25 13.86
C THR A 724 -37.97 28.42 14.94
N LEU A 725 -37.37 28.39 16.13
CA LEU A 725 -37.80 27.61 17.28
C LEU A 725 -38.40 28.53 18.33
N ILE A 726 -39.52 28.13 18.92
CA ILE A 726 -40.19 28.89 20.00
C ILE A 726 -39.91 28.15 21.32
N ALA A 727 -39.08 28.75 22.17
CA ALA A 727 -38.66 28.18 23.45
C ALA A 727 -39.65 28.48 24.60
N GLY A 728 -40.40 29.57 24.51
CA GLY A 728 -41.33 29.98 25.56
C GLY A 728 -41.93 31.37 25.34
N GLU A 729 -42.16 32.09 26.44
CA GLU A 729 -42.84 33.39 26.45
C GLU A 729 -41.94 34.47 25.84
N TYR A 730 -42.54 35.44 25.11
CA TYR A 730 -41.76 36.55 24.56
C TYR A 730 -41.44 37.58 25.63
N GLU A 731 -40.16 37.93 25.72
CA GLU A 731 -39.63 38.86 26.71
C GLU A 731 -39.06 40.10 26.04
N PHE A 732 -39.34 41.27 26.62
CA PHE A 732 -39.02 42.59 26.05
C PHE A 732 -38.17 43.41 27.02
N ASN A 733 -37.49 44.45 26.50
CA ASN A 733 -36.67 45.39 27.28
C ASN A 733 -35.54 44.71 28.09
N LEU A 734 -35.01 43.60 27.58
CA LEU A 734 -33.89 42.90 28.22
C LEU A 734 -32.58 43.65 27.96
N THR A 735 -31.64 43.54 28.91
CA THR A 735 -30.26 44.03 28.74
C THR A 735 -29.32 42.84 28.65
N VAL A 736 -28.53 42.75 27.57
CA VAL A 736 -27.57 41.66 27.36
C VAL A 736 -26.45 41.75 28.41
N PRO A 737 -26.27 40.74 29.29
CA PRO A 737 -25.16 40.73 30.24
C PRO A 737 -23.84 40.41 29.53
N LYS A 738 -22.70 40.53 30.23
CA LYS A 738 -21.42 40.04 29.68
C LYS A 738 -21.48 38.52 29.49
N LEU A 739 -21.37 38.08 28.24
CA LEU A 739 -21.50 36.66 27.85
C LEU A 739 -20.15 35.92 27.77
N GLN A 740 -19.03 36.63 27.62
CA GLN A 740 -17.70 36.01 27.63
C GLN A 740 -17.38 35.40 29.00
N ARG A 741 -16.83 34.17 29.00
CA ARG A 741 -16.25 33.58 30.21
C ARG A 741 -15.01 34.40 30.60
N SER A 742 -14.97 34.88 31.84
CA SER A 742 -13.76 35.44 32.43
C SER A 742 -12.77 34.29 32.64
N ASP A 743 -11.77 34.17 31.77
CA ASP A 743 -10.83 33.07 31.87
C ASP A 743 -9.85 33.22 33.04
N THR A 744 -9.74 32.10 33.75
CA THR A 744 -8.60 31.58 34.51
C THR A 744 -8.41 32.01 35.97
N LEU A 745 -8.34 30.96 36.82
CA LEU A 745 -7.67 30.94 38.12
C LEU A 745 -6.22 31.48 38.08
N LEU A 746 -5.59 31.60 36.90
CA LEU A 746 -4.24 32.16 36.72
C LEU A 746 -4.18 33.69 36.84
N GLY A 747 -5.24 34.42 36.47
CA GLY A 747 -5.30 35.88 36.63
C GLY A 747 -5.41 36.36 38.09
N ARG A 748 -5.76 35.47 39.03
CA ARG A 748 -5.70 35.73 40.48
C ARG A 748 -4.33 35.45 41.09
N LEU A 749 -3.48 34.67 40.43
CA LEU A 749 -2.12 34.34 40.88
C LEU A 749 -1.06 35.30 40.35
N PHE A 750 -1.28 35.89 39.18
CA PHE A 750 -0.39 36.89 38.61
C PHE A 750 -1.21 38.13 38.26
N GLY A 751 -1.12 39.15 39.12
CA GLY A 751 -1.79 40.45 38.92
C GLY A 751 -1.37 41.13 37.61
N PRO A 752 -2.03 42.24 37.23
CA PRO A 752 -1.86 42.85 35.91
C PRO A 752 -0.40 43.26 35.69
N GLY A 753 0.29 42.52 34.83
CA GLY A 753 1.61 42.86 34.34
C GLY A 753 1.55 44.18 33.59
N LYS A 754 2.31 45.15 34.08
CA LYS A 754 2.42 46.49 33.48
C LYS A 754 2.82 46.39 32.02
N SER A 755 2.06 47.09 31.19
CA SER A 755 2.43 47.54 29.85
C SER A 755 3.77 48.28 29.84
N SER A 756 4.64 47.90 28.91
CA SER A 756 5.67 48.77 28.33
C SER A 756 5.59 48.68 26.82
#